data_AF-A0A411WTY1-F1
#
_entry.id   AF-A0A411WTY1-F1
#
_cell.length_a   1.000
_cell.length_b   1.000
_cell.length_c   1.000
_cell.angle_alpha   90.00
_cell.angle_beta   90.00
_cell.angle_gamma   90.00
#
_symmetry.space_group_name_H-M   'P 1'
#
loop_
_entity.id
_entity.type
_entity.pdbx_description
1 polymer ?
#
loop_
_entity_poly.entity_id
_entity_poly.type
_entity_poly.pdbx_seq_one_letter_code
_entity_poly.pdbx_strand_id
1 'polypeptide(L)'
;MPTNSPVLDIPLPPPSRRLIPHLLPLALALAVSQANAVTVSGQSGTPGRHATTPGASGGHGGAGKSATAVAGAADDAASAYGGYGGRGGDGAAGAPGQNGGNSGNGGNGGSATASHIIRSTAATLTGSASASGGEGGRFGQPGEGGAGASYGTLGTAGDGGSAQALVDIAGTGTISGTATAKGGSSDSGYSGQAGKATATTTIDGGNTGVVLARANAVGGSGTPAGGDAASAITASGHSLDLAATATGGSGFAGNGGTATGAIRATAGSGGIKAKLSLHGGTSYGAEHGTDVVSRNAFAAQTTGALALTLEGTAGGYGAVQHPGHGGNADLALLLDDQTATSVTSTVRATGGYGGNLYHNFGGVDGVAGNGGQARADLQVRAKAPVTLNAAAVGGKGGGGSIGVAGIGGLAVANVIGHADGSAEASSTATATGGAGGSISSEGRHGGTGGEALARAAAHSGTGTARAISTTIGGEGGTGGASARSGDGGVARAINSVAGSTAGNLVLQQVAQGGAGGRNSYAGGAGGQGGNAVSRLAMIDSAAARIDARLEARGGAGGYSAAGVSGNGGGAEAVLELTSRKAGAAITANVYADGGTASRQTGGNYGDAVARSTVSALGSVRNTAVVDARRADLHAPYGNGNATAFARSESTMDIETRAYARTTIMAGTVAQARAESVSTGAHGLAIAEGRGGNVDVAAIAQGTGAIRNYAVASGTGLTGTIQATSITSADGVRVETTVSTPVYHEHSIEVRATAGILDTMQWHGNGNASTASYRPFNPALFDRAPTVGAAFAQTGLVGAGSMSLTGINAVTPGLYHQVTTARFNFDTTAAGDLTLGLFNFYPYGAAFEELELTVSNHGVEILTYTFDSLAAASAFFHDNVLSLGTFGAGGQDIFISADIVYGAEYGHTNFDYALGADNLAPVPEPGTWAMLLLGLSVVLIRQRRRV
;
A
#
# COMPACT_ATOMS: atom_id res chain seq x y z
N MET A 1 -22.70 -95.31 -8.68
CA MET A 1 -22.49 -96.72 -9.08
C MET A 1 -21.45 -96.73 -10.22
N PRO A 2 -20.52 -97.70 -10.26
CA PRO A 2 -19.24 -97.59 -9.57
C PRO A 2 -18.03 -98.01 -10.45
N THR A 3 -16.85 -98.12 -9.80
CA THR A 3 -15.70 -99.01 -10.08
C THR A 3 -14.77 -98.75 -11.27
N ASN A 4 -13.49 -98.40 -11.01
CA ASN A 4 -12.41 -99.38 -10.79
C ASN A 4 -11.00 -98.72 -10.64
N SER A 5 -10.28 -99.10 -9.58
CA SER A 5 -8.81 -99.06 -9.45
C SER A 5 -8.15 -100.16 -10.32
N PRO A 6 -6.82 -100.22 -10.64
CA PRO A 6 -5.75 -100.46 -9.62
C PRO A 6 -4.33 -99.87 -9.88
N VAL A 7 -3.64 -99.58 -8.76
CA VAL A 7 -2.26 -99.90 -8.32
C VAL A 7 -1.23 -100.48 -9.33
N LEU A 8 -0.01 -99.91 -9.42
CA LEU A 8 1.32 -100.53 -9.04
C LEU A 8 2.57 -99.62 -9.29
N ASP A 9 3.42 -99.51 -8.25
CA ASP A 9 4.89 -99.35 -8.09
C ASP A 9 5.82 -98.26 -8.75
N ILE A 10 6.28 -97.35 -7.86
CA ILE A 10 7.64 -96.79 -7.52
C ILE A 10 8.77 -96.73 -8.59
N PRO A 11 9.46 -95.57 -8.75
CA PRO A 11 10.74 -95.34 -8.04
C PRO A 11 10.90 -93.94 -7.41
N LEU A 12 11.62 -93.91 -6.28
CA LEU A 12 12.05 -92.72 -5.51
C LEU A 12 12.82 -91.69 -6.36
N PRO A 13 12.52 -90.39 -6.26
CA PRO A 13 13.40 -89.33 -6.76
C PRO A 13 14.48 -88.94 -5.71
N PRO A 14 15.64 -88.44 -6.16
CA PRO A 14 16.85 -88.25 -5.34
C PRO A 14 16.72 -87.12 -4.30
N PRO A 15 17.60 -87.10 -3.28
CA PRO A 15 17.52 -86.20 -2.15
C PRO A 15 17.58 -84.72 -2.55
N SER A 16 16.74 -83.95 -1.86
CA SER A 16 16.64 -82.50 -1.88
C SER A 16 18.01 -81.83 -1.79
N ARG A 17 18.35 -81.06 -2.83
CA ARG A 17 19.42 -80.07 -2.77
C ARG A 17 19.09 -79.08 -1.66
N ARG A 18 19.94 -79.08 -0.62
CA ARG A 18 20.03 -78.04 0.40
C ARG A 18 20.15 -76.67 -0.29
N LEU A 19 19.08 -75.88 -0.25
CA LEU A 19 19.16 -74.43 -0.42
C LEU A 19 19.94 -73.88 0.78
N ILE A 20 21.17 -73.48 0.50
CA ILE A 20 22.09 -72.88 1.46
C ILE A 20 21.49 -71.55 1.96
N PRO A 21 21.51 -71.26 3.28
CA PRO A 21 21.08 -69.97 3.82
C PRO A 21 22.17 -68.91 3.57
N HIS A 22 22.28 -68.42 2.34
CA HIS A 22 23.18 -67.31 1.98
C HIS A 22 22.50 -65.94 1.97
N LEU A 23 21.21 -65.86 2.33
CA LEU A 23 20.51 -64.58 2.48
C LEU A 23 20.51 -64.04 3.92
N LEU A 24 20.86 -64.84 4.93
CA LEU A 24 20.97 -64.34 6.32
C LEU A 24 22.15 -63.36 6.51
N PRO A 25 23.37 -63.61 5.99
CA PRO A 25 24.45 -62.63 6.10
C PRO A 25 24.15 -61.35 5.30
N LEU A 26 23.40 -61.44 4.20
CA LEU A 26 23.03 -60.29 3.38
C LEU A 26 21.90 -59.47 4.03
N ALA A 27 20.90 -60.11 4.63
CA ALA A 27 19.84 -59.46 5.40
C ALA A 27 20.33 -58.90 6.75
N LEU A 28 21.31 -59.56 7.39
CA LEU A 28 21.93 -59.09 8.63
C LEU A 28 22.99 -58.01 8.35
N ALA A 29 23.71 -58.04 7.22
CA ALA A 29 24.55 -56.93 6.79
C ALA A 29 23.73 -55.70 6.35
N LEU A 30 22.53 -55.90 5.78
CA LEU A 30 21.58 -54.80 5.56
C LEU A 30 21.04 -54.23 6.88
N ALA A 31 20.76 -55.08 7.88
CA ALA A 31 20.24 -54.67 9.18
C ALA A 31 21.29 -54.07 10.15
N VAL A 32 22.59 -54.30 9.88
CA VAL A 32 23.72 -53.73 10.66
C VAL A 32 24.21 -52.40 10.08
N SER A 33 23.62 -51.89 8.99
CA SER A 33 23.73 -50.47 8.59
C SER A 33 22.94 -49.55 9.51
N GLN A 34 22.95 -49.81 10.83
CA GLN A 34 22.52 -48.83 11.82
C GLN A 34 23.52 -47.68 11.77
N ALA A 35 23.21 -46.72 10.92
CA ALA A 35 23.95 -45.48 10.81
C ALA A 35 23.98 -44.83 12.20
N ASN A 36 25.19 -44.65 12.72
CA ASN A 36 25.41 -44.12 14.05
C ASN A 36 25.70 -42.62 13.91
N ALA A 37 25.11 -41.83 14.80
CA ALA A 37 25.49 -40.43 14.94
C ALA A 37 26.79 -40.35 15.77
N VAL A 38 27.82 -39.68 15.24
CA VAL A 38 29.05 -39.39 15.99
C VAL A 38 28.75 -38.27 16.99
N THR A 39 28.66 -38.63 18.28
CA THR A 39 28.41 -37.66 19.35
C THR A 39 29.64 -37.51 20.26
N VAL A 40 30.12 -36.29 20.45
CA VAL A 40 31.26 -35.97 21.31
C VAL A 40 30.87 -34.87 22.30
N SER A 41 31.06 -35.14 23.59
CA SER A 41 30.82 -34.18 24.66
C SER A 41 32.11 -33.87 25.40
N GLY A 42 32.41 -32.58 25.55
CA GLY A 42 33.51 -32.10 26.36
C GLY A 42 33.22 -32.33 27.83
N GLN A 43 34.24 -32.71 28.59
CA GLN A 43 34.12 -32.82 30.04
C GLN A 43 33.90 -31.43 30.66
N SER A 44 32.94 -31.32 31.58
CA SER A 44 32.75 -30.11 32.37
C SER A 44 33.96 -29.81 33.23
N GLY A 45 34.21 -28.52 33.44
CA GLY A 45 35.26 -28.03 34.32
C GLY A 45 34.98 -28.39 35.78
N THR A 46 36.05 -28.66 36.53
CA THR A 46 35.95 -28.96 37.96
C THR A 46 35.51 -27.72 38.74
N PRO A 47 34.54 -27.81 39.66
CA PRO A 47 34.22 -26.70 40.55
C PRO A 47 35.44 -26.28 41.38
N GLY A 48 35.56 -24.97 41.61
CA GLY A 48 36.54 -24.39 42.51
C GLY A 48 36.24 -24.79 43.96
N ARG A 49 37.29 -24.99 44.75
CA ARG A 49 37.14 -25.36 46.17
C ARG A 49 36.72 -24.14 46.98
N HIS A 50 35.70 -24.31 47.83
CA HIS A 50 35.35 -23.32 48.83
C HIS A 50 36.49 -23.15 49.84
N ALA A 51 36.77 -21.91 50.22
CA ALA A 51 37.73 -21.65 51.27
C ALA A 51 37.10 -21.91 52.65
N THR A 52 37.87 -22.51 53.55
CA THR A 52 37.45 -22.79 54.93
C THR A 52 38.25 -22.02 55.97
N THR A 53 39.40 -21.46 55.59
CA THR A 53 40.25 -20.63 56.46
C THR A 53 39.75 -19.18 56.42
N PRO A 54 39.52 -18.51 57.57
CA PRO A 54 38.96 -17.17 57.56
C PRO A 54 39.72 -16.18 56.67
N GLY A 55 38.97 -15.45 55.86
CA GLY A 55 39.50 -14.49 54.88
C GLY A 55 40.22 -15.09 53.67
N ALA A 56 40.32 -16.43 53.55
CA ALA A 56 40.93 -17.07 52.39
C ALA A 56 39.98 -17.06 51.17
N SER A 57 40.55 -16.86 49.98
CA SER A 57 39.78 -16.78 48.75
C SER A 57 39.35 -18.17 48.25
N GLY A 58 38.17 -18.25 47.66
CA GLY A 58 37.70 -19.47 46.99
C GLY A 58 38.53 -19.78 45.73
N GLY A 59 38.70 -21.06 45.42
CA GLY A 59 39.43 -21.50 44.24
C GLY A 59 38.68 -21.22 42.93
N HIS A 60 39.40 -21.00 41.83
CA HIS A 60 38.77 -20.82 40.52
C HIS A 60 38.13 -22.11 40.00
N GLY A 61 37.03 -21.98 39.26
CA GLY A 61 36.44 -23.07 38.49
C GLY A 61 37.34 -23.43 37.31
N GLY A 62 37.46 -24.73 37.01
CA GLY A 62 38.17 -25.22 35.83
C GLY A 62 37.41 -24.92 34.54
N ALA A 63 38.12 -24.75 33.43
CA ALA A 63 37.48 -24.62 32.12
C ALA A 63 36.86 -25.94 31.65
N GLY A 64 35.71 -25.86 30.98
CA GLY A 64 35.13 -26.97 30.24
C GLY A 64 36.01 -27.36 29.06
N LYS A 65 36.09 -28.65 28.76
CA LYS A 65 36.84 -29.15 27.60
C LYS A 65 36.06 -28.91 26.31
N SER A 66 36.77 -28.60 25.23
CA SER A 66 36.16 -28.53 23.91
C SER A 66 35.74 -29.92 23.40
N ALA A 67 34.79 -29.96 22.48
CA ALA A 67 34.34 -31.15 21.78
C ALA A 67 34.51 -31.00 20.27
N THR A 68 34.94 -32.07 19.61
CA THR A 68 35.03 -32.13 18.15
C THR A 68 34.45 -33.45 17.67
N ALA A 69 33.34 -33.39 16.92
CA ALA A 69 32.71 -34.54 16.30
C ALA A 69 32.91 -34.47 14.78
N VAL A 70 33.43 -35.55 14.19
CA VAL A 70 33.62 -35.67 12.74
C VAL A 70 32.93 -36.94 12.26
N ALA A 71 31.94 -36.78 11.39
CA ALA A 71 31.17 -37.85 10.75
C ALA A 71 31.56 -37.97 9.28
N GLY A 72 31.70 -39.21 8.80
CA GLY A 72 31.95 -39.54 7.40
C GLY A 72 30.70 -40.04 6.67
N ALA A 73 30.87 -40.57 5.45
CA ALA A 73 29.75 -40.99 4.60
C ALA A 73 28.90 -42.18 5.12
N ALA A 74 29.36 -42.89 6.15
CA ALA A 74 28.64 -44.02 6.75
C ALA A 74 27.83 -43.62 8.00
N ASP A 75 27.98 -42.39 8.46
CA ASP A 75 27.36 -41.86 9.66
C ASP A 75 26.14 -41.00 9.30
N ASP A 76 25.17 -40.90 10.20
CA ASP A 76 23.96 -40.07 9.96
C ASP A 76 24.20 -38.59 10.33
N ALA A 77 25.04 -38.34 11.33
CA ALA A 77 25.22 -37.01 11.90
C ALA A 77 26.54 -36.86 12.69
N ALA A 78 27.02 -35.62 12.78
CA ALA A 78 28.03 -35.19 13.76
C ALA A 78 27.41 -34.26 14.81
N SER A 79 27.55 -34.58 16.09
CA SER A 79 27.06 -33.77 17.22
C SER A 79 28.18 -33.49 18.22
N ALA A 80 28.49 -32.20 18.45
CA ALA A 80 29.51 -31.78 19.40
C ALA A 80 28.93 -30.86 20.49
N TYR A 81 29.21 -31.16 21.76
CA TYR A 81 28.78 -30.37 22.91
C TYR A 81 30.00 -29.95 23.73
N GLY A 82 30.27 -28.66 23.83
CA GLY A 82 31.33 -28.15 24.69
C GLY A 82 31.03 -28.42 26.17
N GLY A 83 32.06 -28.74 26.96
CA GLY A 83 31.91 -28.93 28.39
C GLY A 83 31.55 -27.63 29.10
N TYR A 84 30.72 -27.69 30.14
CA TYR A 84 30.39 -26.52 30.96
C TYR A 84 31.61 -26.03 31.73
N GLY A 85 31.72 -24.72 31.94
CA GLY A 85 32.69 -24.16 32.86
C GLY A 85 32.40 -24.53 34.32
N GLY A 86 33.44 -24.80 35.10
CA GLY A 86 33.30 -25.09 36.52
C GLY A 86 32.86 -23.85 37.30
N ARG A 87 31.99 -24.02 38.29
CA ARG A 87 31.65 -22.94 39.23
C ARG A 87 32.87 -22.55 40.08
N GLY A 88 33.12 -21.28 40.31
CA GLY A 88 34.13 -20.79 41.24
C GLY A 88 33.76 -21.08 42.70
N GLY A 89 34.76 -21.34 43.53
CA GLY A 89 34.59 -21.61 44.95
C GLY A 89 34.21 -20.36 45.73
N ASP A 90 33.43 -20.53 46.79
CA ASP A 90 33.07 -19.44 47.69
C ASP A 90 34.27 -19.04 48.57
N GLY A 91 34.42 -17.75 48.84
CA GLY A 91 35.39 -17.22 49.79
C GLY A 91 34.97 -17.48 51.23
N ALA A 92 35.94 -17.66 52.13
CA ALA A 92 35.66 -17.88 53.55
C ALA A 92 35.35 -16.55 54.26
N ALA A 93 34.44 -16.58 55.24
CA ALA A 93 34.20 -15.41 56.09
C ALA A 93 35.46 -14.99 56.86
N GLY A 94 35.68 -13.70 57.05
CA GLY A 94 36.84 -13.16 57.78
C GLY A 94 36.71 -13.32 59.30
N ALA A 95 37.84 -13.45 59.99
CA ALA A 95 37.88 -13.28 61.45
C ALA A 95 37.66 -11.79 61.83
N PRO A 96 37.35 -11.44 63.08
CA PRO A 96 37.22 -10.04 63.49
C PRO A 96 38.42 -9.18 63.05
N GLY A 97 38.17 -8.05 62.39
CA GLY A 97 39.20 -7.19 61.79
C GLY A 97 39.82 -7.69 60.47
N GLN A 98 39.43 -8.86 59.96
CA GLN A 98 39.91 -9.44 58.71
C GLN A 98 38.80 -9.42 57.65
N ASN A 99 39.15 -8.98 56.44
CA ASN A 99 38.21 -9.02 55.31
C ASN A 99 37.80 -10.46 55.00
N GLY A 100 36.61 -10.61 54.42
CA GLY A 100 36.19 -11.87 53.84
C GLY A 100 37.06 -12.24 52.65
N GLY A 101 37.16 -13.54 52.39
CA GLY A 101 37.91 -14.03 51.25
C GLY A 101 37.22 -13.72 49.92
N ASN A 102 38.01 -13.42 48.90
CA ASN A 102 37.47 -13.20 47.56
C ASN A 102 36.83 -14.48 47.03
N SER A 103 35.83 -14.37 46.17
CA SER A 103 35.32 -15.56 45.51
C SER A 103 36.16 -15.98 44.32
N GLY A 104 36.12 -17.28 44.02
CA GLY A 104 36.75 -17.82 42.83
C GLY A 104 36.00 -17.41 41.57
N ASN A 105 36.72 -17.07 40.52
CA ASN A 105 36.17 -16.93 39.16
C ASN A 105 35.54 -18.25 38.69
N GLY A 106 34.49 -18.14 37.86
CA GLY A 106 33.98 -19.27 37.10
C GLY A 106 34.90 -19.64 35.95
N GLY A 107 34.93 -20.92 35.58
CA GLY A 107 35.71 -21.39 34.44
C GLY A 107 35.00 -21.15 33.12
N ASN A 108 35.74 -21.01 32.02
CA ASN A 108 35.14 -20.83 30.69
C ASN A 108 34.48 -22.11 30.18
N GLY A 109 33.42 -21.99 29.38
CA GLY A 109 32.81 -23.09 28.65
C GLY A 109 33.68 -23.58 27.50
N GLY A 110 33.66 -24.88 27.23
CA GLY A 110 34.37 -25.51 26.13
C GLY A 110 33.75 -25.17 24.78
N SER A 111 34.56 -25.06 23.72
CA SER A 111 34.03 -24.85 22.36
C SER A 111 33.56 -26.16 21.72
N ALA A 112 32.67 -26.10 20.74
CA ALA A 112 32.17 -27.26 20.02
C ALA A 112 32.38 -27.13 18.50
N THR A 113 32.85 -28.19 17.87
CA THR A 113 32.99 -28.28 16.40
C THR A 113 32.36 -29.57 15.92
N ALA A 114 31.36 -29.50 15.05
CA ALA A 114 30.75 -30.64 14.40
C ALA A 114 30.95 -30.56 12.89
N SER A 115 31.47 -31.62 12.28
CA SER A 115 31.72 -31.69 10.84
C SER A 115 31.17 -32.99 10.26
N HIS A 116 30.35 -32.89 9.22
CA HIS A 116 29.85 -34.07 8.49
C HIS A 116 30.24 -33.95 7.02
N ILE A 117 31.13 -34.84 6.57
CA ILE A 117 31.67 -34.85 5.20
C ILE A 117 31.23 -36.12 4.47
N ILE A 118 30.46 -35.96 3.39
CA ILE A 118 29.95 -37.06 2.58
C ILE A 118 30.46 -36.92 1.15
N ARG A 119 31.01 -38.01 0.61
CA ARG A 119 31.38 -38.15 -0.80
C ARG A 119 30.83 -39.48 -1.29
N SER A 120 29.75 -39.47 -2.07
CA SER A 120 29.03 -40.70 -2.43
C SER A 120 28.20 -40.51 -3.70
N THR A 121 27.93 -41.61 -4.39
CA THR A 121 27.05 -41.67 -5.57
C THR A 121 25.69 -42.31 -5.23
N ALA A 122 25.36 -42.47 -3.94
CA ALA A 122 24.07 -43.01 -3.52
C ALA A 122 22.93 -42.09 -3.98
N ALA A 123 21.77 -42.67 -4.29
CA ALA A 123 20.61 -41.94 -4.81
C ALA A 123 20.08 -40.87 -3.84
N THR A 124 20.28 -41.07 -2.54
CA THR A 124 19.91 -40.14 -1.48
C THR A 124 21.10 -39.94 -0.55
N LEU A 125 21.48 -38.69 -0.28
CA LEU A 125 22.52 -38.30 0.64
C LEU A 125 21.95 -37.35 1.70
N THR A 126 22.16 -37.66 2.98
CA THR A 126 21.72 -36.82 4.09
C THR A 126 22.90 -36.57 5.02
N GLY A 127 23.24 -35.31 5.24
CA GLY A 127 24.28 -34.90 6.18
C GLY A 127 23.76 -33.90 7.22
N SER A 128 24.02 -34.18 8.48
CA SER A 128 23.70 -33.28 9.61
C SER A 128 24.92 -33.01 10.47
N ALA A 129 25.14 -31.75 10.85
CA ALA A 129 26.16 -31.34 11.82
C ALA A 129 25.55 -30.38 12.85
N SER A 130 25.72 -30.67 14.14
CA SER A 130 25.19 -29.89 15.26
C SER A 130 26.29 -29.59 16.29
N ALA A 131 26.57 -28.31 16.54
CA ALA A 131 27.55 -27.87 17.52
C ALA A 131 26.91 -26.95 18.57
N SER A 132 27.14 -27.21 19.85
CA SER A 132 26.73 -26.34 20.96
C SER A 132 27.92 -26.05 21.87
N GLY A 133 28.30 -24.78 21.99
CA GLY A 133 29.32 -24.35 22.96
C GLY A 133 28.84 -24.60 24.39
N GLY A 134 29.78 -24.89 25.29
CA GLY A 134 29.49 -25.04 26.71
C GLY A 134 29.22 -23.69 27.36
N GLU A 135 28.36 -23.65 28.39
CA GLU A 135 28.14 -22.42 29.14
C GLU A 135 29.34 -22.10 30.04
N GLY A 136 29.57 -20.81 30.29
CA GLY A 136 30.53 -20.33 31.27
C GLY A 136 30.11 -20.68 32.70
N GLY A 137 31.08 -20.96 33.55
CA GLY A 137 30.88 -21.24 34.96
C GLY A 137 30.50 -19.98 35.74
N ARG A 138 29.68 -20.15 36.78
CA ARG A 138 29.39 -19.07 37.74
C ARG A 138 30.61 -18.79 38.61
N PHE A 139 30.81 -17.56 39.06
CA PHE A 139 31.76 -17.25 40.13
C PHE A 139 31.23 -17.75 41.50
N GLY A 140 32.10 -17.83 42.51
CA GLY A 140 31.69 -18.16 43.88
C GLY A 140 31.07 -16.97 44.61
N GLN A 141 30.51 -17.19 45.80
CA GLN A 141 30.09 -16.12 46.70
C GLN A 141 31.31 -15.58 47.48
N PRO A 142 31.50 -14.26 47.59
CA PRO A 142 32.57 -13.72 48.43
C PRO A 142 32.27 -14.02 49.90
N GLY A 143 33.33 -14.22 50.69
CA GLY A 143 33.20 -14.40 52.14
C GLY A 143 32.73 -13.11 52.81
N GLU A 144 31.97 -13.25 53.89
CA GLU A 144 31.59 -12.10 54.73
C GLU A 144 32.80 -11.50 55.44
N GLY A 145 32.85 -10.18 55.62
CA GLY A 145 33.86 -9.57 56.47
C GLY A 145 33.65 -9.96 57.93
N GLY A 146 34.74 -10.19 58.68
CA GLY A 146 34.62 -10.24 60.14
C GLY A 146 34.22 -8.88 60.70
N ALA A 147 33.82 -8.82 61.97
CA ALA A 147 33.41 -7.56 62.60
C ALA A 147 34.45 -6.44 62.38
N GLY A 148 34.04 -5.34 61.75
CA GLY A 148 34.90 -4.20 61.40
C GLY A 148 35.66 -4.31 60.07
N ALA A 149 35.42 -5.34 59.26
CA ALA A 149 36.09 -5.59 57.99
C ALA A 149 35.14 -5.67 56.79
N SER A 150 35.69 -5.60 55.58
CA SER A 150 34.93 -5.62 54.33
C SER A 150 34.65 -7.04 53.83
N TYR A 151 33.61 -7.21 53.02
CA TYR A 151 33.39 -8.43 52.24
C TYR A 151 34.55 -8.68 51.26
N GLY A 152 34.77 -9.94 50.89
CA GLY A 152 35.68 -10.28 49.81
C GLY A 152 35.20 -9.73 48.46
N THR A 153 36.11 -9.60 47.50
CA THR A 153 35.74 -9.19 46.15
C THR A 153 35.05 -10.32 45.40
N LEU A 154 34.07 -9.97 44.57
CA LEU A 154 33.39 -10.90 43.68
C LEU A 154 34.33 -11.34 42.53
N GLY A 155 34.35 -12.64 42.22
CA GLY A 155 35.01 -13.18 41.04
C GLY A 155 34.24 -12.90 39.75
N THR A 156 34.87 -13.20 38.62
CA THR A 156 34.28 -13.05 37.28
C THR A 156 33.55 -14.32 36.84
N ALA A 157 32.45 -14.19 36.11
CA ALA A 157 31.85 -15.33 35.40
C ALA A 157 32.78 -15.81 34.28
N GLY A 158 32.68 -17.09 33.94
CA GLY A 158 33.38 -17.65 32.79
C GLY A 158 32.71 -17.26 31.46
N ASP A 159 33.51 -17.23 30.40
CA ASP A 159 33.03 -17.03 29.04
C ASP A 159 32.26 -18.25 28.52
N GLY A 160 31.28 -18.05 27.65
CA GLY A 160 30.63 -19.11 26.90
C GLY A 160 31.51 -19.64 25.76
N GLY A 161 31.45 -20.94 25.49
CA GLY A 161 32.19 -21.59 24.42
C GLY A 161 31.63 -21.27 23.02
N SER A 162 32.48 -21.22 22.00
CA SER A 162 32.02 -21.01 20.62
C SER A 162 31.55 -22.31 19.96
N ALA A 163 30.69 -22.22 18.95
CA ALA A 163 30.18 -23.36 18.19
C ALA A 163 30.39 -23.21 16.68
N GLN A 164 30.87 -24.28 16.05
CA GLN A 164 31.03 -24.37 14.59
C GLN A 164 30.41 -25.66 14.07
N ALA A 165 29.45 -25.54 13.15
CA ALA A 165 28.85 -26.67 12.45
C ALA A 165 29.14 -26.58 10.95
N LEU A 166 29.67 -27.67 10.38
CA LEU A 166 30.03 -27.79 8.98
C LEU A 166 29.38 -29.02 8.37
N VAL A 167 28.64 -28.84 7.28
CA VAL A 167 28.22 -29.92 6.39
C VAL A 167 28.87 -29.73 5.03
N ASP A 168 29.48 -30.78 4.50
CA ASP A 168 30.09 -30.80 3.17
C ASP A 168 29.72 -32.09 2.44
N ILE A 169 28.86 -32.00 1.42
CA ILE A 169 28.35 -33.15 0.67
C ILE A 169 28.70 -32.98 -0.81
N ALA A 170 29.25 -34.01 -1.44
CA ALA A 170 29.36 -34.07 -2.89
C ALA A 170 28.79 -35.39 -3.41
N GLY A 171 27.94 -35.31 -4.43
CA GLY A 171 27.28 -36.47 -5.01
C GLY A 171 26.25 -36.12 -6.07
N THR A 172 25.41 -37.10 -6.42
CA THR A 172 24.34 -36.97 -7.43
C THR A 172 23.04 -37.55 -6.87
N GLY A 173 21.89 -37.01 -7.22
CA GLY A 173 20.58 -37.49 -6.73
C GLY A 173 19.93 -36.50 -5.76
N THR A 174 19.23 -36.99 -4.75
CA THR A 174 18.58 -36.14 -3.74
C THR A 174 19.54 -35.91 -2.58
N ILE A 175 19.90 -34.66 -2.30
CA ILE A 175 20.92 -34.30 -1.32
C ILE A 175 20.31 -33.36 -0.28
N SER A 176 20.44 -33.71 1.00
CA SER A 176 20.00 -32.88 2.13
C SER A 176 21.16 -32.61 3.08
N GLY A 177 21.42 -31.34 3.38
CA GLY A 177 22.49 -30.93 4.30
C GLY A 177 22.00 -29.91 5.33
N THR A 178 22.24 -30.16 6.61
CA THR A 178 21.85 -29.25 7.71
C THR A 178 22.99 -29.01 8.68
N ALA A 179 23.45 -27.76 8.78
CA ALA A 179 24.41 -27.31 9.80
C ALA A 179 23.70 -26.46 10.87
N THR A 180 23.87 -26.78 12.15
CA THR A 180 23.31 -26.02 13.29
C THR A 180 24.39 -25.70 14.32
N ALA A 181 24.63 -24.42 14.61
CA ALA A 181 25.59 -23.96 15.61
C ALA A 181 24.94 -23.07 16.68
N LYS A 182 25.20 -23.35 17.95
CA LYS A 182 24.73 -22.55 19.09
C LYS A 182 25.89 -22.16 20.01
N GLY A 183 26.16 -20.87 20.16
CA GLY A 183 27.16 -20.37 21.10
C GLY A 183 26.74 -20.62 22.55
N GLY A 184 27.71 -20.87 23.42
CA GLY A 184 27.50 -21.01 24.86
C GLY A 184 27.19 -19.67 25.51
N SER A 185 26.34 -19.67 26.53
CA SER A 185 26.03 -18.47 27.31
C SER A 185 27.07 -18.24 28.41
N SER A 186 27.28 -16.99 28.82
CA SER A 186 27.85 -16.68 30.13
C SER A 186 26.73 -16.62 31.17
N ASP A 187 27.06 -16.78 32.45
CA ASP A 187 26.07 -16.62 33.51
C ASP A 187 25.53 -15.18 33.55
N SER A 188 24.21 -15.04 33.65
CA SER A 188 23.52 -13.76 33.54
C SER A 188 23.84 -12.86 34.75
N GLY A 189 24.61 -11.79 34.52
CA GLY A 189 24.84 -10.72 35.50
C GLY A 189 26.30 -10.29 35.73
N TYR A 190 27.28 -10.98 35.14
CA TYR A 190 28.70 -10.78 35.48
C TYR A 190 29.65 -10.98 34.27
N SER A 191 30.88 -10.49 34.32
CA SER A 191 31.78 -10.14 33.18
C SER A 191 32.26 -11.23 32.18
N GLY A 192 31.48 -12.25 31.85
CA GLY A 192 31.80 -13.26 30.84
C GLY A 192 31.28 -12.93 29.42
N GLN A 193 32.13 -13.14 28.42
CA GLN A 193 31.76 -13.02 27.00
C GLN A 193 30.88 -14.19 26.55
N ALA A 194 29.92 -13.91 25.67
CA ALA A 194 29.13 -14.94 25.04
C ALA A 194 29.89 -15.68 23.93
N GLY A 195 29.57 -16.96 23.73
CA GLY A 195 30.12 -17.78 22.66
C GLY A 195 29.58 -17.39 21.28
N LYS A 196 30.42 -17.45 20.26
CA LYS A 196 30.04 -17.22 18.85
C LYS A 196 29.45 -18.48 18.22
N ALA A 197 28.68 -18.33 17.15
CA ALA A 197 28.12 -19.44 16.37
C ALA A 197 28.36 -19.29 14.86
N THR A 198 28.81 -20.36 14.22
CA THR A 198 29.01 -20.41 12.76
C THR A 198 28.45 -21.71 12.19
N ALA A 199 27.50 -21.61 11.26
CA ALA A 199 26.93 -22.76 10.55
C ALA A 199 27.19 -22.63 9.05
N THR A 200 27.83 -23.64 8.46
CA THR A 200 28.18 -23.64 7.02
C THR A 200 27.74 -24.95 6.38
N THR A 201 27.05 -24.85 5.25
CA THR A 201 26.63 -26.01 4.44
C THR A 201 27.15 -25.85 3.00
N THR A 202 27.96 -26.80 2.55
CA THR A 202 28.48 -26.86 1.18
C THR A 202 27.95 -28.13 0.52
N ILE A 203 27.29 -28.00 -0.64
CA ILE A 203 26.74 -29.14 -1.38
C ILE A 203 27.11 -29.02 -2.86
N ASP A 204 27.83 -30.00 -3.40
CA ASP A 204 28.00 -30.17 -4.84
C ASP A 204 27.12 -31.31 -5.35
N GLY A 205 25.97 -30.96 -5.94
CA GLY A 205 25.01 -31.89 -6.52
C GLY A 205 25.21 -32.17 -8.01
N GLY A 206 26.22 -31.57 -8.63
CA GLY A 206 26.41 -31.59 -10.08
C GLY A 206 25.19 -31.08 -10.86
N ASN A 207 25.02 -31.53 -12.10
CA ASN A 207 23.95 -31.04 -12.99
C ASN A 207 22.59 -31.72 -12.78
N THR A 208 22.52 -32.78 -11.96
CA THR A 208 21.31 -33.61 -11.77
C THR A 208 20.77 -33.57 -10.34
N GLY A 209 21.52 -33.02 -9.38
CA GLY A 209 21.17 -33.05 -7.97
C GLY A 209 19.92 -32.22 -7.63
N VAL A 210 19.05 -32.76 -6.79
CA VAL A 210 17.99 -31.99 -6.11
C VAL A 210 18.48 -31.74 -4.69
N VAL A 211 18.73 -30.48 -4.36
CA VAL A 211 19.43 -30.10 -3.13
C VAL A 211 18.51 -29.36 -2.17
N LEU A 212 18.52 -29.81 -0.92
CA LEU A 212 17.97 -29.14 0.24
C LEU A 212 19.12 -28.76 1.18
N ALA A 213 19.37 -27.47 1.38
CA ALA A 213 20.43 -27.00 2.26
C ALA A 213 19.88 -26.08 3.36
N ARG A 214 20.33 -26.31 4.60
CA ARG A 214 20.00 -25.49 5.77
C ARG A 214 21.27 -25.14 6.55
N ALA A 215 21.37 -23.90 7.02
CA ALA A 215 22.45 -23.44 7.90
C ALA A 215 21.89 -22.50 8.98
N ASN A 216 21.96 -22.88 10.25
CA ASN A 216 21.36 -22.16 11.37
C ASN A 216 22.42 -21.83 12.42
N ALA A 217 22.65 -20.55 12.70
CA ALA A 217 23.59 -20.10 13.72
C ALA A 217 22.90 -19.21 14.76
N VAL A 218 23.12 -19.50 16.04
CA VAL A 218 22.58 -18.73 17.18
C VAL A 218 23.70 -18.38 18.14
N GLY A 219 24.01 -17.09 18.31
CA GLY A 219 25.01 -16.63 19.27
C GLY A 219 24.59 -16.88 20.72
N GLY A 220 25.56 -17.03 21.62
CA GLY A 220 25.31 -17.19 23.05
C GLY A 220 24.85 -15.88 23.71
N SER A 221 24.23 -15.96 24.87
CA SER A 221 23.88 -14.77 25.67
C SER A 221 24.98 -14.45 26.69
N GLY A 222 25.32 -13.18 26.92
CA GLY A 222 26.34 -12.84 27.92
C GLY A 222 26.51 -11.38 28.32
N THR A 223 27.59 -11.09 29.05
CA THR A 223 27.87 -9.79 29.69
C THR A 223 29.35 -9.44 29.61
N PRO A 224 29.76 -8.43 28.81
CA PRO A 224 28.92 -7.30 28.38
C PRO A 224 28.12 -7.55 27.10
N ALA A 225 28.60 -8.38 26.18
CA ALA A 225 28.01 -8.50 24.85
C ALA A 225 27.46 -9.90 24.53
N GLY A 226 26.46 -9.94 23.66
CA GLY A 226 25.95 -11.17 23.07
C GLY A 226 26.88 -11.73 21.99
N GLY A 227 26.80 -13.04 21.74
CA GLY A 227 27.66 -13.71 20.78
C GLY A 227 27.24 -13.46 19.33
N ASP A 228 28.21 -13.32 18.42
CA ASP A 228 27.95 -13.19 16.99
C ASP A 228 27.43 -14.50 16.39
N ALA A 229 26.61 -14.39 15.34
CA ALA A 229 26.12 -15.51 14.54
C ALA A 229 26.41 -15.31 13.05
N ALA A 230 26.91 -16.38 12.40
CA ALA A 230 27.17 -16.40 10.96
C ALA A 230 26.59 -17.68 10.32
N SER A 231 25.82 -17.53 9.24
CA SER A 231 25.26 -18.65 8.47
C SER A 231 25.63 -18.56 6.99
N ALA A 232 26.14 -19.64 6.39
CA ALA A 232 26.57 -19.64 4.99
C ALA A 232 26.16 -20.92 4.25
N ILE A 233 25.72 -20.77 3.00
CA ILE A 233 25.42 -21.90 2.11
C ILE A 233 26.14 -21.71 0.78
N THR A 234 26.80 -22.77 0.28
CA THR A 234 27.27 -22.87 -1.10
C THR A 234 26.70 -24.14 -1.72
N ALA A 235 25.93 -24.03 -2.81
CA ALA A 235 25.27 -25.20 -3.40
C ALA A 235 25.25 -25.19 -4.95
N SER A 236 25.44 -26.36 -5.57
CA SER A 236 25.20 -26.61 -7.00
C SER A 236 24.22 -27.77 -7.22
N GLY A 237 23.43 -27.73 -8.29
CA GLY A 237 22.41 -28.76 -8.56
C GLY A 237 21.60 -28.56 -9.84
N HIS A 238 20.64 -29.45 -10.09
CA HIS A 238 19.54 -29.20 -11.01
C HIS A 238 18.50 -28.25 -10.42
N SER A 239 18.12 -28.50 -9.15
CA SER A 239 17.13 -27.72 -8.40
C SER A 239 17.59 -27.52 -6.96
N LEU A 240 17.45 -26.31 -6.43
CA LEU A 240 17.97 -25.91 -5.13
C LEU A 240 16.89 -25.30 -4.22
N ASP A 241 16.78 -25.78 -2.98
CA ASP A 241 16.03 -25.17 -1.88
C ASP A 241 16.99 -24.89 -0.71
N LEU A 242 17.28 -23.61 -0.48
CA LEU A 242 18.35 -23.16 0.41
C LEU A 242 17.78 -22.22 1.48
N ALA A 243 18.11 -22.43 2.76
CA ALA A 243 17.73 -21.52 3.82
C ALA A 243 18.84 -21.34 4.86
N ALA A 244 19.29 -20.10 5.05
CA ALA A 244 20.29 -19.73 6.04
C ALA A 244 19.68 -18.77 7.08
N THR A 245 19.91 -19.04 8.36
CA THR A 245 19.45 -18.20 9.47
C THR A 245 20.59 -17.89 10.42
N ALA A 246 20.81 -16.61 10.72
CA ALA A 246 21.72 -16.17 11.77
C ALA A 246 20.98 -15.31 12.80
N THR A 247 21.15 -15.62 14.07
CA THR A 247 20.57 -14.88 15.20
C THR A 247 21.65 -14.52 16.20
N GLY A 248 21.95 -13.23 16.34
CA GLY A 248 22.87 -12.73 17.33
C GLY A 248 22.37 -13.00 18.75
N GLY A 249 23.28 -13.24 19.68
CA GLY A 249 22.94 -13.50 21.07
C GLY A 249 22.60 -12.24 21.87
N SER A 250 22.03 -12.40 23.05
CA SER A 250 21.65 -11.26 23.91
C SER A 250 22.83 -10.75 24.76
N GLY A 251 22.99 -9.43 24.87
CA GLY A 251 23.95 -8.78 25.77
C GLY A 251 23.25 -8.14 26.97
N PHE A 252 23.55 -8.54 28.21
CA PHE A 252 22.80 -7.99 29.37
C PHE A 252 23.34 -6.64 29.89
N ALA A 253 24.61 -6.32 29.64
CA ALA A 253 25.25 -5.07 30.10
C ALA A 253 25.87 -4.25 28.95
N GLY A 254 25.56 -4.62 27.71
CA GLY A 254 26.18 -4.08 26.49
C GLY A 254 25.40 -4.52 25.25
N ASN A 255 26.05 -4.46 24.09
CA ASN A 255 25.40 -4.68 22.80
C ASN A 255 25.02 -6.16 22.61
N GLY A 256 23.89 -6.41 21.95
CA GLY A 256 23.58 -7.72 21.40
C GLY A 256 24.60 -8.15 20.33
N GLY A 257 24.64 -9.44 20.05
CA GLY A 257 25.52 -10.02 19.04
C GLY A 257 25.07 -9.69 17.61
N THR A 258 26.02 -9.64 16.68
CA THR A 258 25.73 -9.38 15.26
C THR A 258 25.23 -10.64 14.55
N ALA A 259 24.46 -10.47 13.47
CA ALA A 259 24.03 -11.56 12.60
C ALA A 259 24.44 -11.31 11.15
N THR A 260 25.14 -12.28 10.56
CA THR A 260 25.62 -12.22 9.17
C THR A 260 25.29 -13.50 8.41
N GLY A 261 25.23 -13.41 7.07
CA GLY A 261 25.12 -14.61 6.26
C GLY A 261 25.18 -14.37 4.76
N ALA A 262 25.38 -15.46 4.02
CA ALA A 262 25.52 -15.44 2.56
C ALA A 262 25.06 -16.77 1.92
N ILE A 263 24.49 -16.69 0.72
CA ILE A 263 24.12 -17.87 -0.09
C ILE A 263 24.72 -17.74 -1.49
N ARG A 264 25.50 -18.75 -1.88
CA ARG A 264 26.05 -18.90 -3.24
C ARG A 264 25.43 -20.14 -3.88
N ALA A 265 24.86 -19.99 -5.07
CA ALA A 265 24.05 -21.04 -5.66
C ALA A 265 24.17 -21.10 -7.19
N THR A 266 24.26 -22.30 -7.76
CA THR A 266 24.23 -22.50 -9.22
C THR A 266 23.32 -23.67 -9.55
N ALA A 267 22.24 -23.41 -10.28
CA ALA A 267 21.28 -24.44 -10.64
C ALA A 267 21.07 -24.57 -12.16
N GLY A 268 20.74 -25.77 -12.62
CA GLY A 268 20.22 -26.00 -13.96
C GLY A 268 18.78 -25.47 -14.13
N SER A 269 17.99 -26.15 -14.97
CA SER A 269 16.62 -25.72 -15.30
C SER A 269 15.59 -25.95 -14.18
N GLY A 270 15.96 -26.65 -13.10
CA GLY A 270 15.11 -26.89 -11.93
C GLY A 270 15.03 -25.70 -10.97
N GLY A 271 15.82 -24.63 -11.19
CA GLY A 271 15.69 -23.36 -10.49
C GLY A 271 16.29 -23.30 -9.08
N ILE A 272 16.20 -22.12 -8.47
CA ILE A 272 16.71 -21.80 -7.13
C ILE A 272 15.59 -21.17 -6.30
N LYS A 273 15.40 -21.69 -5.09
CA LYS A 273 14.67 -21.03 -4.01
C LYS A 273 15.63 -20.82 -2.86
N ALA A 274 15.94 -19.56 -2.53
CA ALA A 274 16.91 -19.24 -1.48
C ALA A 274 16.35 -18.20 -0.51
N LYS A 275 16.48 -18.48 0.80
CA LYS A 275 16.08 -17.58 1.88
C LYS A 275 17.25 -17.32 2.84
N LEU A 276 17.52 -16.05 3.13
CA LEU A 276 18.46 -15.63 4.17
C LEU A 276 17.72 -14.79 5.22
N SER A 277 17.79 -15.21 6.48
CA SER A 277 17.18 -14.52 7.62
C SER A 277 18.24 -14.10 8.64
N LEU A 278 18.29 -12.82 8.97
CA LEU A 278 19.24 -12.21 9.90
C LEU A 278 18.49 -11.57 11.08
N HIS A 279 18.88 -11.89 12.31
CA HIS A 279 18.27 -11.32 13.52
C HIS A 279 19.36 -10.77 14.42
N GLY A 280 19.37 -9.46 14.65
CA GLY A 280 20.29 -8.83 15.60
C GLY A 280 20.00 -9.26 17.03
N GLY A 281 21.03 -9.36 17.85
CA GLY A 281 20.90 -9.69 19.26
C GLY A 281 20.20 -8.58 20.06
N THR A 282 19.49 -8.95 21.12
CA THR A 282 18.89 -7.99 22.05
C THR A 282 19.93 -7.41 23.01
N SER A 283 19.82 -6.11 23.32
CA SER A 283 20.67 -5.44 24.30
C SER A 283 19.83 -5.11 25.54
N TYR A 284 20.24 -5.51 26.74
CA TYR A 284 19.62 -5.07 27.99
C TYR A 284 20.44 -3.99 28.72
N GLY A 285 21.55 -3.50 28.18
CA GLY A 285 22.40 -2.52 28.88
C GLY A 285 23.06 -1.44 28.02
N ALA A 286 22.94 -1.53 26.70
CA ALA A 286 23.54 -0.59 25.75
C ALA A 286 22.68 0.63 25.42
N GLU A 287 23.29 1.68 24.89
CA GLU A 287 22.55 2.83 24.35
C GLU A 287 21.77 2.48 23.08
N HIS A 288 22.12 1.37 22.40
CA HIS A 288 21.51 0.95 21.13
C HIS A 288 21.34 -0.58 21.02
N GLY A 289 20.24 -1.00 20.38
CA GLY A 289 20.06 -2.37 19.88
C GLY A 289 20.98 -2.67 18.70
N THR A 290 21.19 -3.94 18.39
CA THR A 290 22.14 -4.34 17.35
C THR A 290 21.59 -4.09 15.94
N ASP A 291 22.36 -3.38 15.11
CA ASP A 291 22.01 -3.18 13.71
C ASP A 291 22.13 -4.48 12.90
N VAL A 292 21.30 -4.60 11.87
CA VAL A 292 21.39 -5.66 10.85
C VAL A 292 21.60 -5.00 9.49
N VAL A 293 22.77 -5.21 8.90
CA VAL A 293 23.11 -4.69 7.58
C VAL A 293 23.45 -5.84 6.65
N SER A 294 22.78 -5.92 5.50
CA SER A 294 23.07 -6.93 4.49
C SER A 294 22.88 -6.36 3.09
N ARG A 295 23.90 -6.50 2.26
CA ARG A 295 23.90 -6.01 0.87
C ARG A 295 24.38 -7.11 -0.04
N ASN A 296 23.55 -7.50 -1.00
CA ASN A 296 23.88 -8.50 -2.02
C ASN A 296 24.39 -9.84 -1.43
N ALA A 297 23.71 -10.34 -0.41
CA ALA A 297 24.07 -11.60 0.25
C ALA A 297 23.82 -12.86 -0.61
N PHE A 298 23.32 -12.69 -1.84
CA PHE A 298 23.09 -13.75 -2.81
C PHE A 298 24.06 -13.61 -3.99
N ALA A 299 24.70 -14.72 -4.34
CA ALA A 299 25.33 -14.92 -5.65
C ALA A 299 24.71 -16.18 -6.25
N ALA A 300 23.60 -16.01 -6.96
CA ALA A 300 22.78 -17.10 -7.50
C ALA A 300 22.67 -17.02 -9.02
N GLN A 301 22.79 -18.15 -9.70
CA GLN A 301 22.64 -18.26 -11.16
C GLN A 301 21.84 -19.50 -11.52
N THR A 302 20.88 -19.37 -12.45
CA THR A 302 20.10 -20.50 -12.93
C THR A 302 19.54 -20.28 -14.33
N THR A 303 19.26 -21.38 -15.04
CA THR A 303 18.47 -21.37 -16.28
C THR A 303 17.00 -21.72 -16.06
N GLY A 304 16.60 -21.99 -14.81
CA GLY A 304 15.21 -22.19 -14.39
C GLY A 304 14.63 -20.95 -13.71
N ALA A 305 13.67 -21.14 -12.79
CA ALA A 305 13.12 -20.04 -11.99
C ALA A 305 14.07 -19.64 -10.86
N LEU A 306 14.20 -18.33 -10.61
CA LEU A 306 15.02 -17.77 -9.52
C LEU A 306 14.12 -17.09 -8.48
N ALA A 307 14.12 -17.59 -7.25
CA ALA A 307 13.35 -17.04 -6.13
C ALA A 307 14.26 -16.73 -4.94
N LEU A 308 14.41 -15.45 -4.58
CA LEU A 308 15.30 -14.97 -3.52
C LEU A 308 14.52 -14.24 -2.42
N THR A 309 14.81 -14.51 -1.15
CA THR A 309 14.20 -13.82 0.00
C THR A 309 15.27 -13.39 1.00
N LEU A 310 15.43 -12.08 1.21
CA LEU A 310 16.27 -11.48 2.25
C LEU A 310 15.40 -10.93 3.38
N GLU A 311 15.59 -11.40 4.60
CA GLU A 311 14.87 -10.90 5.78
C GLU A 311 15.87 -10.48 6.86
N GLY A 312 15.60 -9.34 7.51
CA GLY A 312 16.44 -8.80 8.57
C GLY A 312 15.59 -8.14 9.65
N THR A 313 15.83 -8.52 10.90
CA THR A 313 15.22 -7.89 12.08
C THR A 313 16.33 -7.40 12.98
N ALA A 314 16.39 -6.10 13.23
CA ALA A 314 17.39 -5.54 14.12
C ALA A 314 17.09 -5.85 15.59
N GLY A 315 18.13 -5.79 16.42
CA GLY A 315 18.07 -6.06 17.85
C GLY A 315 17.21 -5.04 18.59
N GLY A 316 16.34 -5.51 19.47
CA GLY A 316 15.58 -4.65 20.39
C GLY A 316 16.34 -4.33 21.68
N TYR A 317 15.81 -3.37 22.45
CA TYR A 317 16.32 -3.00 23.77
C TYR A 317 15.47 -3.53 24.93
N GLY A 318 16.14 -3.93 26.02
CA GLY A 318 15.56 -4.44 27.26
C GLY A 318 15.40 -3.39 28.37
N ALA A 319 14.66 -3.73 29.43
CA ALA A 319 14.33 -2.81 30.52
C ALA A 319 15.48 -2.53 31.49
N VAL A 320 16.28 -1.45 31.32
CA VAL A 320 17.25 -1.01 32.34
C VAL A 320 17.41 0.52 32.42
N GLN A 321 18.25 0.98 33.35
CA GLN A 321 18.48 2.35 33.84
C GLN A 321 18.66 3.44 32.77
N HIS A 322 19.09 3.09 31.55
CA HIS A 322 19.17 4.01 30.41
C HIS A 322 18.30 3.49 29.27
N PRO A 323 17.33 4.25 28.76
CA PRO A 323 16.48 3.82 27.66
C PRO A 323 17.25 3.86 26.34
N GLY A 324 17.76 2.70 25.90
CA GLY A 324 18.47 2.57 24.63
C GLY A 324 17.53 2.58 23.42
N HIS A 325 18.01 3.07 22.27
CA HIS A 325 17.26 3.03 21.01
C HIS A 325 17.25 1.61 20.43
N GLY A 326 16.23 1.26 19.66
CA GLY A 326 16.23 0.02 18.88
C GLY A 326 17.29 0.04 17.75
N GLY A 327 17.83 -1.11 17.39
CA GLY A 327 18.77 -1.23 16.27
C GLY A 327 18.11 -0.99 14.91
N ASN A 328 18.89 -0.62 13.91
CA ASN A 328 18.43 -0.37 12.55
C ASN A 328 18.58 -1.62 11.66
N ALA A 329 17.64 -1.84 10.74
CA ALA A 329 17.74 -2.87 9.70
C ALA A 329 17.92 -2.22 8.32
N ASP A 330 19.05 -2.44 7.66
CA ASP A 330 19.36 -1.94 6.31
C ASP A 330 19.71 -3.09 5.37
N LEU A 331 18.77 -3.42 4.48
CA LEU A 331 18.85 -4.58 3.60
C LEU A 331 18.76 -4.15 2.13
N ALA A 332 19.69 -4.66 1.31
CA ALA A 332 19.70 -4.41 -0.11
C ALA A 332 19.94 -5.69 -0.94
N LEU A 333 19.18 -5.86 -2.02
CA LEU A 333 19.40 -6.85 -3.05
C LEU A 333 19.41 -6.20 -4.43
N LEU A 334 20.58 -6.22 -5.08
CA LEU A 334 20.77 -5.84 -6.47
C LEU A 334 21.06 -7.11 -7.29
N LEU A 335 20.27 -7.33 -8.34
CA LEU A 335 20.40 -8.48 -9.22
C LEU A 335 20.30 -8.05 -10.69
N ASP A 336 21.20 -8.57 -11.51
CA ASP A 336 21.12 -8.51 -12.97
C ASP A 336 21.21 -9.95 -13.49
N ASP A 337 20.06 -10.51 -13.85
CA ASP A 337 19.93 -11.91 -14.27
C ASP A 337 19.52 -12.00 -15.74
N GLN A 338 20.30 -12.73 -16.53
CA GLN A 338 20.09 -12.80 -17.98
C GLN A 338 19.70 -14.21 -18.44
N THR A 339 19.50 -15.16 -17.51
CA THR A 339 19.41 -16.59 -17.81
C THR A 339 18.18 -17.28 -17.22
N ALA A 340 17.64 -16.79 -16.10
CA ALA A 340 16.49 -17.37 -15.44
C ALA A 340 15.23 -17.23 -16.32
N THR A 341 14.33 -18.21 -16.23
CA THR A 341 13.03 -18.17 -16.91
C THR A 341 12.01 -17.28 -16.21
N SER A 342 12.28 -16.90 -14.96
CA SER A 342 11.52 -15.93 -14.16
C SER A 342 12.34 -15.53 -12.93
N VAL A 343 12.12 -14.32 -12.42
CA VAL A 343 12.76 -13.82 -11.21
C VAL A 343 11.71 -13.34 -10.23
N THR A 344 11.67 -13.95 -9.04
CA THR A 344 10.91 -13.48 -7.88
C THR A 344 11.88 -13.09 -6.78
N SER A 345 11.74 -11.90 -6.22
CA SER A 345 12.62 -11.46 -5.13
C SER A 345 11.88 -10.69 -4.06
N THR A 346 12.26 -10.91 -2.80
CA THR A 346 11.66 -10.24 -1.64
C THR A 346 12.74 -9.74 -0.69
N VAL A 347 12.61 -8.51 -0.21
CA VAL A 347 13.45 -7.92 0.86
C VAL A 347 12.54 -7.45 1.98
N ARG A 348 12.78 -7.88 3.22
CA ARG A 348 12.02 -7.46 4.41
C ARG A 348 12.93 -6.95 5.52
N ALA A 349 12.85 -5.67 5.85
CA ALA A 349 13.59 -5.05 6.94
C ALA A 349 12.66 -4.67 8.11
N THR A 350 13.05 -5.00 9.35
CA THR A 350 12.31 -4.65 10.56
C THR A 350 13.26 -4.01 11.58
N GLY A 351 12.95 -2.78 12.01
CA GLY A 351 13.71 -2.08 13.03
C GLY A 351 13.48 -2.65 14.43
N GLY A 352 14.48 -2.51 15.31
CA GLY A 352 14.43 -3.00 16.68
C GLY A 352 13.53 -2.16 17.58
N TYR A 353 13.02 -2.75 18.65
CA TYR A 353 12.22 -2.04 19.67
C TYR A 353 13.09 -1.10 20.51
N GLY A 354 12.58 0.09 20.80
CA GLY A 354 13.18 1.02 21.74
C GLY A 354 12.97 0.63 23.20
N GLY A 355 13.81 1.19 24.07
CA GLY A 355 13.94 0.80 25.46
C GLY A 355 12.95 1.40 26.44
N ASN A 356 12.52 0.61 27.43
CA ASN A 356 11.53 1.04 28.43
C ASN A 356 12.14 1.81 29.62
N LEU A 357 11.36 2.72 30.22
CA LEU A 357 11.66 3.44 31.48
C LEU A 357 10.92 2.84 32.69
N TYR A 358 11.63 2.51 33.79
CA TYR A 358 11.08 1.94 35.03
C TYR A 358 11.42 2.75 36.31
N HIS A 359 10.54 2.66 37.33
CA HIS A 359 10.45 3.54 38.52
C HIS A 359 11.60 3.54 39.55
N ASN A 360 12.54 2.60 39.55
CA ASN A 360 13.26 2.29 40.79
C ASN A 360 14.43 3.21 41.19
N PHE A 361 14.75 4.27 40.44
CA PHE A 361 15.94 5.07 40.74
C PHE A 361 15.71 6.57 40.51
N GLY A 362 15.34 7.29 41.56
CA GLY A 362 15.63 8.73 41.74
C GLY A 362 15.24 9.70 40.63
N GLY A 363 13.94 9.88 40.38
CA GLY A 363 13.37 11.21 40.10
C GLY A 363 13.75 12.00 38.82
N VAL A 364 14.38 11.41 37.80
CA VAL A 364 14.66 12.13 36.53
C VAL A 364 13.61 11.87 35.46
N ASP A 365 13.12 12.94 34.82
CA ASP A 365 12.29 12.91 33.62
C ASP A 365 13.13 12.42 32.41
N GLY A 366 13.18 11.10 32.20
CA GLY A 366 13.86 10.49 31.04
C GLY A 366 12.98 10.42 29.78
N VAL A 367 13.58 10.21 28.60
CA VAL A 367 12.86 9.89 27.35
C VAL A 367 13.10 8.41 27.02
N ALA A 368 12.05 7.61 26.89
CA ALA A 368 12.18 6.20 26.53
C ALA A 368 12.76 6.07 25.11
N GLY A 369 13.39 4.91 24.82
CA GLY A 369 14.21 4.76 23.63
C GLY A 369 13.34 4.78 22.38
N ASN A 370 13.79 5.44 21.31
CA ASN A 370 13.07 5.39 20.03
C ASN A 370 13.18 3.99 19.40
N GLY A 371 12.18 3.63 18.60
CA GLY A 371 12.27 2.45 17.75
C GLY A 371 13.32 2.61 16.66
N GLY A 372 13.97 1.52 16.29
CA GLY A 372 14.98 1.49 15.25
C GLY A 372 14.39 1.65 13.84
N GLN A 373 15.20 2.11 12.90
CA GLN A 373 14.77 2.35 11.52
C GLN A 373 14.80 1.05 10.69
N ALA A 374 14.01 1.00 9.63
CA ALA A 374 14.03 -0.10 8.67
C ALA A 374 14.15 0.41 7.24
N ARG A 375 15.06 -0.17 6.47
CA ARG A 375 15.31 0.12 5.06
C ARG A 375 15.40 -1.17 4.24
N ALA A 376 14.58 -1.26 3.20
CA ALA A 376 14.56 -2.36 2.25
C ALA A 376 14.74 -1.81 0.82
N ASP A 377 15.88 -2.11 0.18
CA ASP A 377 16.18 -1.74 -1.20
C ASP A 377 16.23 -3.00 -2.10
N LEU A 378 15.46 -3.01 -3.18
CA LEU A 378 15.42 -4.14 -4.12
C LEU A 378 15.47 -3.66 -5.58
N GLN A 379 16.50 -4.06 -6.31
CA GLN A 379 16.65 -3.74 -7.73
C GLN A 379 16.95 -5.00 -8.52
N VAL A 380 16.13 -5.27 -9.54
CA VAL A 380 16.30 -6.43 -10.42
C VAL A 380 16.13 -6.04 -11.88
N ARG A 381 17.08 -6.48 -12.72
CA ARG A 381 16.96 -6.49 -14.19
C ARG A 381 16.96 -7.94 -14.66
N ALA A 382 16.02 -8.31 -15.54
CA ALA A 382 16.03 -9.61 -16.19
C ALA A 382 15.39 -9.63 -17.59
N LYS A 383 15.73 -10.64 -18.38
CA LYS A 383 15.05 -10.92 -19.68
C LYS A 383 13.69 -11.58 -19.54
N ALA A 384 13.42 -12.13 -18.38
CA ALA A 384 12.24 -12.90 -18.05
C ALA A 384 11.26 -12.10 -17.17
N PRO A 385 10.05 -12.62 -16.88
CA PRO A 385 9.14 -11.95 -15.97
C PRO A 385 9.76 -11.72 -14.60
N VAL A 386 9.55 -10.52 -14.05
CA VAL A 386 10.11 -10.08 -12.77
C VAL A 386 8.98 -9.73 -11.79
N THR A 387 8.99 -10.31 -10.59
CA THR A 387 8.08 -9.99 -9.49
C THR A 387 8.85 -9.63 -8.22
N LEU A 388 8.74 -8.39 -7.77
CA LEU A 388 9.55 -7.83 -6.68
C LEU A 388 8.68 -7.34 -5.52
N ASN A 389 9.14 -7.58 -4.30
CA ASN A 389 8.51 -7.09 -3.08
C ASN A 389 9.55 -6.55 -2.08
N ALA A 390 9.52 -5.24 -1.81
CA ALA A 390 10.31 -4.63 -0.74
C ALA A 390 9.36 -4.22 0.39
N ALA A 391 9.63 -4.69 1.62
CA ALA A 391 8.86 -4.32 2.80
C ALA A 391 9.75 -3.80 3.93
N ALA A 392 9.39 -2.67 4.52
CA ALA A 392 10.09 -2.09 5.66
C ALA A 392 9.11 -1.78 6.81
N VAL A 393 9.47 -2.15 8.04
CA VAL A 393 8.68 -1.88 9.24
C VAL A 393 9.57 -1.22 10.30
N GLY A 394 9.26 0.02 10.67
CA GLY A 394 9.96 0.72 11.74
C GLY A 394 9.75 0.03 13.09
N GLY A 395 10.77 0.06 13.94
CA GLY A 395 10.68 -0.48 15.29
C GLY A 395 9.72 0.33 16.16
N LYS A 396 9.10 -0.29 17.18
CA LYS A 396 8.24 0.49 18.10
C LYS A 396 9.09 1.28 19.09
N GLY A 397 8.61 2.46 19.49
CA GLY A 397 9.19 3.23 20.59
C GLY A 397 9.03 2.52 21.94
N GLY A 398 9.96 2.78 22.86
CA GLY A 398 9.95 2.27 24.22
C GLY A 398 8.89 2.95 25.08
N GLY A 399 8.29 2.19 25.99
CA GLY A 399 7.28 2.70 26.93
C GLY A 399 7.85 2.97 28.32
N GLY A 400 6.99 3.29 29.26
CA GLY A 400 7.43 3.39 30.65
C GLY A 400 6.35 3.79 31.62
N SER A 401 6.74 3.91 32.87
CA SER A 401 5.89 4.45 33.93
C SER A 401 6.28 5.87 34.31
N ILE A 402 7.40 6.40 33.80
CA ILE A 402 7.83 7.80 33.93
C ILE A 402 8.42 8.33 32.61
N GLY A 403 8.53 9.66 32.47
CA GLY A 403 9.21 10.30 31.35
C GLY A 403 8.36 10.55 30.09
N VAL A 404 8.97 10.71 28.93
CA VAL A 404 8.26 10.75 27.64
C VAL A 404 8.45 9.41 26.94
N ALA A 405 7.39 8.83 26.38
CA ALA A 405 7.54 7.57 25.65
C ALA A 405 8.26 7.76 24.30
N GLY A 406 8.99 6.73 23.88
CA GLY A 406 9.84 6.78 22.68
C GLY A 406 9.01 6.87 21.41
N ILE A 407 9.56 7.52 20.38
CA ILE A 407 8.92 7.64 19.07
C ILE A 407 9.11 6.34 18.28
N GLY A 408 8.14 5.98 17.43
CA GLY A 408 8.27 4.87 16.50
C GLY A 408 9.31 5.12 15.40
N GLY A 409 10.00 4.07 14.96
CA GLY A 409 11.05 4.14 13.94
C GLY A 409 10.53 4.45 12.54
N LEU A 410 11.38 5.03 11.69
CA LEU A 410 11.13 5.27 10.27
C LEU A 410 11.18 3.96 9.47
N ALA A 411 10.29 3.82 8.47
CA ALA A 411 10.35 2.77 7.47
C ALA A 411 10.56 3.30 6.04
N VAL A 412 11.52 2.73 5.31
CA VAL A 412 11.82 3.05 3.91
C VAL A 412 11.86 1.80 3.05
N ALA A 413 11.02 1.71 2.03
CA ALA A 413 11.04 0.61 1.06
C ALA A 413 11.21 1.15 -0.36
N ASN A 414 12.24 0.70 -1.09
CA ASN A 414 12.45 1.06 -2.50
C ASN A 414 12.55 -0.20 -3.36
N VAL A 415 11.85 -0.20 -4.50
CA VAL A 415 11.88 -1.31 -5.45
C VAL A 415 11.98 -0.82 -6.90
N ILE A 416 12.82 -1.45 -7.72
CA ILE A 416 12.97 -1.17 -9.16
C ILE A 416 13.07 -2.50 -9.92
N GLY A 417 12.08 -2.78 -10.77
CA GLY A 417 12.07 -3.95 -11.64
C GLY A 417 12.16 -3.60 -13.12
N HIS A 418 13.02 -4.32 -13.85
CA HIS A 418 13.16 -4.21 -15.29
C HIS A 418 13.05 -5.58 -15.95
N ALA A 419 12.06 -5.75 -16.82
CA ALA A 419 11.89 -6.94 -17.63
C ALA A 419 12.09 -6.60 -19.12
N ASP A 420 12.98 -7.29 -19.82
CA ASP A 420 13.22 -7.01 -21.24
C ASP A 420 12.12 -7.59 -22.15
N GLY A 421 11.94 -6.99 -23.33
CA GLY A 421 11.02 -7.50 -24.35
C GLY A 421 9.55 -7.48 -23.90
N SER A 422 8.85 -8.60 -24.10
CA SER A 422 7.42 -8.74 -23.78
C SER A 422 7.15 -9.25 -22.36
N ALA A 423 8.17 -9.44 -21.54
CA ALA A 423 8.02 -9.97 -20.19
C ALA A 423 7.38 -8.93 -19.24
N GLU A 424 6.61 -9.41 -18.26
CA GLU A 424 5.99 -8.57 -17.24
C GLU A 424 7.02 -8.13 -16.18
N ALA A 425 6.92 -6.87 -15.76
CA ALA A 425 7.63 -6.36 -14.59
C ALA A 425 6.60 -5.89 -13.55
N SER A 426 6.57 -6.54 -12.38
CA SER A 426 5.72 -6.17 -11.24
C SER A 426 6.58 -5.84 -10.04
N SER A 427 6.46 -4.61 -9.52
CA SER A 427 7.25 -4.12 -8.38
C SER A 427 6.35 -3.53 -7.30
N THR A 428 6.46 -4.06 -6.09
CA THR A 428 5.68 -3.61 -4.92
C THR A 428 6.61 -3.15 -3.80
N ALA A 429 6.42 -1.92 -3.31
CA ALA A 429 7.06 -1.41 -2.11
C ALA A 429 6.02 -1.11 -1.02
N THR A 430 6.26 -1.61 0.19
CA THR A 430 5.42 -1.36 1.37
C THR A 430 6.28 -0.85 2.52
N ALA A 431 5.97 0.32 3.06
CA ALA A 431 6.64 0.87 4.24
C ALA A 431 5.61 1.17 5.33
N THR A 432 5.89 0.70 6.55
CA THR A 432 5.04 0.94 7.73
C THR A 432 5.88 1.53 8.86
N GLY A 433 5.56 2.76 9.28
CA GLY A 433 6.23 3.40 10.40
C GLY A 433 6.02 2.63 11.70
N GLY A 434 6.99 2.67 12.60
CA GLY A 434 6.90 2.02 13.90
C GLY A 434 5.84 2.68 14.79
N ALA A 435 5.20 1.94 15.67
CA ALA A 435 4.28 2.54 16.64
C ALA A 435 5.04 3.34 17.70
N GLY A 436 4.45 4.41 18.22
CA GLY A 436 4.96 5.12 19.38
C GLY A 436 4.85 4.31 20.68
N GLY A 437 5.72 4.62 21.65
CA GLY A 437 5.73 3.97 22.96
C GLY A 437 4.57 4.41 23.86
N SER A 438 4.20 3.58 24.83
CA SER A 438 3.11 3.87 25.78
C SER A 438 3.62 4.31 27.16
N ILE A 439 2.92 5.23 27.83
CA ILE A 439 3.21 5.63 29.21
C ILE A 439 1.99 5.58 30.13
N SER A 440 2.19 5.25 31.41
CA SER A 440 1.12 5.14 32.41
C SER A 440 1.06 6.25 33.47
N SER A 441 2.10 7.08 33.65
CA SER A 441 2.08 8.14 34.68
C SER A 441 1.26 9.37 34.30
N GLU A 442 0.78 10.06 35.34
CA GLU A 442 0.04 11.31 35.23
C GLU A 442 0.85 12.41 34.52
N GLY A 443 0.18 13.16 33.63
CA GLY A 443 0.70 14.38 33.00
C GLY A 443 1.73 14.19 31.88
N ARG A 444 1.98 12.96 31.39
CA ARG A 444 3.05 12.67 30.41
C ARG A 444 2.60 12.05 29.08
N HIS A 445 3.29 12.42 27.99
CA HIS A 445 2.90 12.14 26.62
C HIS A 445 3.27 10.73 26.12
N GLY A 446 2.34 10.10 25.40
CA GLY A 446 2.63 8.91 24.59
C GLY A 446 3.52 9.26 23.40
N GLY A 447 4.31 8.29 22.91
CA GLY A 447 5.23 8.50 21.79
C GLY A 447 4.47 8.66 20.49
N THR A 448 4.95 9.50 19.56
CA THR A 448 4.34 9.61 18.24
C THR A 448 4.63 8.37 17.40
N GLY A 449 3.73 8.05 16.47
CA GLY A 449 3.98 7.04 15.45
C GLY A 449 5.09 7.47 14.50
N GLY A 450 5.88 6.52 14.02
CA GLY A 450 6.93 6.72 13.04
C GLY A 450 6.38 7.01 11.65
N GLU A 451 7.17 7.71 10.83
CA GLU A 451 6.86 7.95 9.42
C GLU A 451 7.17 6.73 8.54
N ALA A 452 6.61 6.73 7.33
CA ALA A 452 6.92 5.74 6.30
C ALA A 452 7.16 6.40 4.94
N LEU A 453 7.96 5.75 4.10
CA LEU A 453 8.21 6.12 2.71
C LEU A 453 8.38 4.85 1.85
N ALA A 454 7.49 4.64 0.88
CA ALA A 454 7.64 3.57 -0.11
C ALA A 454 7.82 4.14 -1.53
N ARG A 455 8.68 3.53 -2.35
CA ARG A 455 8.86 3.86 -3.78
C ARG A 455 8.95 2.62 -4.64
N ALA A 456 8.23 2.59 -5.76
CA ALA A 456 8.25 1.48 -6.71
C ALA A 456 8.39 1.95 -8.15
N ALA A 457 9.25 1.29 -8.92
CA ALA A 457 9.36 1.50 -10.37
C ALA A 457 9.32 0.16 -11.11
N ALA A 458 8.58 0.11 -12.22
CA ALA A 458 8.51 -1.08 -13.07
C ALA A 458 8.67 -0.72 -14.54
N HIS A 459 9.51 -1.46 -15.25
CA HIS A 459 9.84 -1.20 -16.64
C HIS A 459 9.72 -2.49 -17.45
N SER A 460 8.99 -2.41 -18.57
CA SER A 460 8.88 -3.48 -19.55
C SER A 460 9.02 -2.91 -20.97
N GLY A 461 9.39 -3.71 -21.96
CA GLY A 461 9.41 -3.28 -23.36
C GLY A 461 7.99 -3.14 -23.90
N THR A 462 7.29 -4.27 -24.05
CA THR A 462 5.90 -4.34 -24.53
C THR A 462 4.97 -5.10 -23.58
N GLY A 463 5.51 -5.71 -22.53
CA GLY A 463 4.72 -6.39 -21.51
C GLY A 463 4.08 -5.41 -20.53
N THR A 464 3.39 -5.93 -19.52
CA THR A 464 2.84 -5.09 -18.44
C THR A 464 3.96 -4.57 -17.55
N ALA A 465 3.93 -3.29 -17.23
CA ALA A 465 4.76 -2.68 -16.21
C ALA A 465 3.85 -2.22 -15.05
N ARG A 466 3.95 -2.88 -13.90
CA ARG A 466 3.12 -2.64 -12.72
C ARG A 466 3.96 -2.17 -11.54
N ALA A 467 3.73 -0.95 -11.08
CA ALA A 467 4.36 -0.39 -9.89
C ALA A 467 3.31 -0.08 -8.81
N ILE A 468 3.54 -0.59 -7.60
CA ILE A 468 2.68 -0.38 -6.44
C ILE A 468 3.51 0.14 -5.28
N SER A 469 3.13 1.28 -4.72
CA SER A 469 3.72 1.83 -3.49
C SER A 469 2.65 2.01 -2.42
N THR A 470 2.90 1.47 -1.23
CA THR A 470 2.02 1.60 -0.06
C THR A 470 2.82 2.16 1.11
N THR A 471 2.41 3.32 1.59
CA THR A 471 3.03 4.02 2.73
C THR A 471 2.04 4.14 3.88
N ILE A 472 2.39 3.61 5.05
CA ILE A 472 1.53 3.56 6.23
C ILE A 472 2.24 4.21 7.41
N GLY A 473 1.67 5.26 7.98
CA GLY A 473 2.18 5.88 9.21
C GLY A 473 2.01 4.97 10.42
N GLY A 474 2.94 5.03 11.36
CA GLY A 474 2.87 4.26 12.61
C GLY A 474 1.76 4.76 13.53
N GLU A 475 1.20 3.89 14.37
CA GLU A 475 0.22 4.30 15.37
C GLU A 475 0.87 5.15 16.48
N GLY A 476 0.13 6.12 17.01
CA GLY A 476 0.52 6.86 18.20
C GLY A 476 0.43 6.02 19.47
N GLY A 477 1.31 6.28 20.43
CA GLY A 477 1.39 5.59 21.70
C GLY A 477 0.37 6.07 22.74
N THR A 478 0.02 5.21 23.69
CA THR A 478 -0.94 5.52 24.77
C THR A 478 -0.34 6.53 25.75
N GLY A 479 -1.11 7.56 26.12
CA GLY A 479 -0.77 8.51 27.18
C GLY A 479 -1.32 8.10 28.55
N GLY A 480 -0.70 8.60 29.63
CA GLY A 480 -1.16 8.37 31.00
C GLY A 480 -2.29 9.31 31.44
N ALA A 481 -2.70 9.20 32.71
CA ALA A 481 -3.78 10.02 33.28
C ALA A 481 -3.52 11.53 33.13
N SER A 482 -4.55 12.30 32.77
CA SER A 482 -4.44 13.76 32.52
C SER A 482 -3.43 14.19 31.44
N ALA A 483 -2.94 13.29 30.58
CA ALA A 483 -1.94 13.59 29.56
C ALA A 483 -2.45 13.42 28.13
N ARG A 484 -1.75 13.98 27.14
CA ARG A 484 -2.07 13.78 25.72
C ARG A 484 -1.36 12.53 25.19
N SER A 485 -2.11 11.63 24.56
CA SER A 485 -1.57 10.46 23.87
C SER A 485 -0.82 10.85 22.59
N GLY A 486 0.06 9.98 22.11
CA GLY A 486 0.89 10.24 20.94
C GLY A 486 0.08 10.35 19.66
N ASP A 487 0.47 11.25 18.76
CA ASP A 487 -0.17 11.40 17.45
C ASP A 487 0.24 10.24 16.52
N GLY A 488 -0.63 9.91 15.56
CA GLY A 488 -0.33 8.95 14.50
C GLY A 488 0.68 9.50 13.50
N GLY A 489 1.53 8.62 12.97
CA GLY A 489 2.54 8.95 11.99
C GLY A 489 1.94 9.41 10.65
N VAL A 490 2.64 10.33 9.98
CA VAL A 490 2.25 10.85 8.67
C VAL A 490 2.63 9.84 7.57
N ALA A 491 1.79 9.73 6.54
CA ALA A 491 2.07 8.95 5.34
C ALA A 491 2.14 9.85 4.09
N ARG A 492 3.25 9.79 3.34
CA ARG A 492 3.46 10.61 2.14
C ARG A 492 3.90 9.75 0.97
N ALA A 493 3.06 9.68 -0.06
CA ALA A 493 3.34 9.11 -1.36
C ALA A 493 3.39 10.24 -2.41
N ILE A 494 4.57 10.80 -2.66
CA ILE A 494 4.76 11.87 -3.66
C ILE A 494 5.62 11.30 -4.78
N ASN A 495 5.04 11.13 -5.96
CA ASN A 495 5.64 10.46 -7.10
C ASN A 495 6.29 9.12 -6.66
N SER A 496 5.56 8.36 -5.83
CA SER A 496 6.10 7.15 -5.24
C SER A 496 6.07 5.96 -6.20
N VAL A 497 5.38 6.09 -7.32
CA VAL A 497 5.36 5.11 -8.40
C VAL A 497 5.88 5.71 -9.70
N ALA A 498 6.60 4.90 -10.47
CA ALA A 498 7.07 5.22 -11.81
C ALA A 498 7.07 3.97 -12.70
N GLY A 499 7.13 4.16 -14.02
CA GLY A 499 7.31 3.05 -14.93
C GLY A 499 7.29 3.43 -16.40
N SER A 500 7.60 2.46 -17.25
CA SER A 500 7.59 2.63 -18.70
C SER A 500 7.28 1.31 -19.41
N THR A 501 6.47 1.35 -20.46
CA THR A 501 6.23 0.25 -21.40
C THR A 501 5.52 0.77 -22.65
N ALA A 502 5.60 0.05 -23.76
CA ALA A 502 4.72 0.25 -24.91
C ALA A 502 3.36 -0.48 -24.76
N GLY A 503 3.26 -1.40 -23.79
CA GLY A 503 2.05 -2.16 -23.47
C GLY A 503 1.18 -1.47 -22.42
N ASN A 504 0.89 -2.19 -21.32
CA ASN A 504 0.03 -1.72 -20.23
C ASN A 504 0.86 -1.20 -19.05
N LEU A 505 0.69 0.07 -18.69
CA LEU A 505 1.33 0.71 -17.54
C LEU A 505 0.34 0.81 -16.38
N VAL A 506 0.63 0.15 -15.26
CA VAL A 506 -0.21 0.16 -14.04
C VAL A 506 0.55 0.83 -12.92
N LEU A 507 0.01 1.93 -12.39
CA LEU A 507 0.61 2.74 -11.34
C LEU A 507 -0.37 2.87 -10.18
N GLN A 508 0.02 2.38 -9.00
CA GLN A 508 -0.80 2.48 -7.80
C GLN A 508 -0.01 3.06 -6.63
N GLN A 509 -0.44 4.19 -6.06
CA GLN A 509 0.14 4.71 -4.82
C GLN A 509 -0.91 4.92 -3.74
N VAL A 510 -0.62 4.39 -2.56
CA VAL A 510 -1.48 4.44 -1.38
C VAL A 510 -0.72 5.10 -0.23
N ALA A 511 -1.32 6.11 0.38
CA ALA A 511 -0.86 6.73 1.62
C ALA A 511 -1.93 6.55 2.70
N GLN A 512 -1.57 5.99 3.85
CA GLN A 512 -2.47 5.80 4.99
C GLN A 512 -1.84 6.37 6.26
N GLY A 513 -2.46 7.39 6.85
CA GLY A 513 -2.01 7.95 8.11
C GLY A 513 -2.17 6.97 9.27
N GLY A 514 -1.27 7.04 10.25
CA GLY A 514 -1.33 6.24 11.47
C GLY A 514 -2.48 6.68 12.39
N ALA A 515 -3.06 5.76 13.16
CA ALA A 515 -4.06 6.13 14.16
C ALA A 515 -3.42 6.90 15.32
N GLY A 516 -4.16 7.84 15.91
CA GLY A 516 -3.77 8.51 17.15
C GLY A 516 -3.84 7.57 18.36
N GLY A 517 -2.96 7.82 19.33
CA GLY A 517 -2.88 7.05 20.57
C GLY A 517 -4.10 7.21 21.46
N ARG A 518 -4.44 6.17 22.21
CA ARG A 518 -5.61 6.14 23.11
C ARG A 518 -5.26 6.71 24.48
N ASN A 519 -6.23 7.27 25.18
CA ASN A 519 -6.16 7.60 26.61
C ASN A 519 -7.35 6.95 27.33
N SER A 520 -7.05 6.04 28.26
CA SER A 520 -8.08 5.31 29.02
C SER A 520 -8.41 5.95 30.38
N TYR A 521 -7.74 7.03 30.75
CA TYR A 521 -7.83 7.65 32.07
C TYR A 521 -8.58 8.99 32.04
N ALA A 522 -9.08 9.42 33.20
CA ALA A 522 -9.80 10.68 33.31
C ALA A 522 -8.87 11.89 33.00
N GLY A 523 -9.41 12.88 32.29
CA GLY A 523 -8.75 14.18 32.04
C GLY A 523 -7.72 14.25 30.90
N GLY A 524 -7.30 13.12 30.30
CA GLY A 524 -6.28 13.13 29.24
C GLY A 524 -6.85 13.22 27.82
N ALA A 525 -6.10 13.78 26.86
CA ALA A 525 -6.53 13.91 25.47
C ALA A 525 -6.08 12.73 24.59
N GLY A 526 -6.90 12.33 23.64
CA GLY A 526 -6.52 11.36 22.60
C GLY A 526 -5.52 11.97 21.61
N GLY A 527 -4.66 11.14 21.02
CA GLY A 527 -3.70 11.58 20.01
C GLY A 527 -4.38 11.90 18.68
N GLN A 528 -3.83 12.80 17.87
CA GLN A 528 -4.37 13.11 16.55
C GLN A 528 -4.12 11.94 15.57
N GLY A 529 -5.02 11.74 14.61
CA GLY A 529 -4.77 10.85 13.48
C GLY A 529 -3.71 11.44 12.54
N GLY A 530 -2.85 10.60 11.98
CA GLY A 530 -1.83 11.03 11.02
C GLY A 530 -2.43 11.44 9.68
N ASN A 531 -1.86 12.45 9.04
CA ASN A 531 -2.29 12.89 7.70
C ASN A 531 -1.79 11.91 6.61
N ALA A 532 -2.54 11.82 5.51
CA ALA A 532 -2.15 11.07 4.31
C ALA A 532 -2.11 11.97 3.07
N VAL A 533 -1.01 11.92 2.33
CA VAL A 533 -0.82 12.67 1.08
C VAL A 533 -0.37 11.72 -0.04
N SER A 534 -1.10 11.70 -1.15
CA SER A 534 -0.82 10.90 -2.36
C SER A 534 -0.83 11.81 -3.60
N ARG A 535 0.33 12.16 -4.16
CA ARG A 535 0.44 13.05 -5.34
C ARG A 535 1.23 12.39 -6.46
N LEU A 536 0.71 12.38 -7.69
CA LEU A 536 1.40 11.84 -8.87
C LEU A 536 1.29 12.84 -10.02
N ALA A 537 2.44 13.23 -10.56
CA ALA A 537 2.53 13.95 -11.82
C ALA A 537 3.29 13.10 -12.83
N MET A 538 2.70 12.83 -14.00
CA MET A 538 3.33 12.00 -15.03
C MET A 538 3.02 12.44 -16.45
N ILE A 539 4.02 12.24 -17.32
CA ILE A 539 3.89 12.40 -18.76
C ILE A 539 4.33 11.07 -19.40
N ASP A 540 3.42 10.44 -20.12
CA ASP A 540 3.70 9.24 -20.91
C ASP A 540 3.62 9.53 -22.41
N SER A 541 4.39 8.79 -23.20
CA SER A 541 4.35 8.87 -24.67
C SER A 541 4.37 7.50 -25.35
N ALA A 542 4.34 6.41 -24.60
CA ALA A 542 4.61 5.07 -25.12
C ALA A 542 3.47 4.07 -24.86
N ALA A 543 2.87 4.10 -23.68
CA ALA A 543 1.97 3.05 -23.22
C ALA A 543 0.67 3.04 -24.04
N ALA A 544 0.25 1.85 -24.51
CA ALA A 544 -1.03 1.66 -25.17
C ALA A 544 -2.21 1.77 -24.18
N ARG A 545 -1.96 1.47 -22.90
CA ARG A 545 -2.94 1.61 -21.81
C ARG A 545 -2.26 2.10 -20.55
N ILE A 546 -2.92 2.99 -19.82
CA ILE A 546 -2.48 3.47 -18.52
C ILE A 546 -3.61 3.27 -17.50
N ASP A 547 -3.30 2.60 -16.39
CA ASP A 547 -4.17 2.49 -15.22
C ASP A 547 -3.47 3.15 -14.03
N ALA A 548 -3.99 4.31 -13.60
CA ALA A 548 -3.45 5.09 -12.51
C ALA A 548 -4.44 5.11 -11.34
N ARG A 549 -4.01 4.61 -10.17
CA ARG A 549 -4.78 4.62 -8.93
C ARG A 549 -4.04 5.36 -7.82
N LEU A 550 -4.65 6.41 -7.29
CA LEU A 550 -4.15 7.15 -6.14
C LEU A 550 -5.13 7.02 -4.98
N GLU A 551 -4.58 6.80 -3.78
CA GLU A 551 -5.38 6.67 -2.57
C GLU A 551 -4.69 7.38 -1.40
N ALA A 552 -5.42 8.24 -0.70
CA ALA A 552 -5.00 8.85 0.55
C ALA A 552 -6.07 8.58 1.62
N ARG A 553 -5.68 8.04 2.77
CA ARG A 553 -6.57 7.79 3.91
C ARG A 553 -6.02 8.38 5.19
N GLY A 554 -6.72 9.34 5.76
CA GLY A 554 -6.37 9.92 7.05
C GLY A 554 -6.44 8.89 8.17
N GLY A 555 -5.53 9.01 9.15
CA GLY A 555 -5.55 8.17 10.35
C GLY A 555 -6.74 8.51 11.25
N ALA A 556 -7.26 7.52 11.98
CA ALA A 556 -8.28 7.78 12.98
C ALA A 556 -7.71 8.58 14.17
N GLY A 557 -8.51 9.48 14.74
CA GLY A 557 -8.20 10.15 15.99
C GLY A 557 -8.23 9.20 17.18
N GLY A 558 -7.40 9.50 18.17
CA GLY A 558 -7.25 8.74 19.40
C GLY A 558 -8.46 8.88 20.33
N TYR A 559 -8.80 7.77 21.00
CA TYR A 559 -9.88 7.74 21.99
C TYR A 559 -9.49 8.43 23.30
N SER A 560 -10.43 9.12 23.95
CA SER A 560 -10.31 9.56 25.35
C SER A 560 -11.58 9.24 26.14
N ALA A 561 -11.43 8.71 27.37
CA ALA A 561 -12.53 8.33 28.25
C ALA A 561 -13.19 9.52 28.98
N ALA A 562 -12.43 10.56 29.34
CA ALA A 562 -12.98 11.74 30.03
C ALA A 562 -12.30 13.07 29.64
N GLY A 563 -11.49 13.10 28.59
CA GLY A 563 -10.92 14.30 27.98
C GLY A 563 -11.31 14.42 26.50
N VAL A 564 -10.71 15.36 25.76
CA VAL A 564 -11.03 15.57 24.33
C VAL A 564 -10.43 14.44 23.49
N SER A 565 -11.25 13.83 22.63
CA SER A 565 -10.80 12.85 21.64
C SER A 565 -9.93 13.52 20.56
N GLY A 566 -8.97 12.79 20.01
CA GLY A 566 -8.20 13.27 18.87
C GLY A 566 -9.07 13.45 17.63
N ASN A 567 -8.70 14.40 16.78
CA ASN A 567 -9.28 14.55 15.45
C ASN A 567 -8.73 13.46 14.52
N GLY A 568 -9.50 13.12 13.49
CA GLY A 568 -9.00 12.35 12.37
C GLY A 568 -7.98 13.14 11.55
N GLY A 569 -7.02 12.44 10.95
CA GLY A 569 -6.05 13.04 10.03
C GLY A 569 -6.70 13.39 8.69
N GLY A 570 -6.19 14.43 8.03
CA GLY A 570 -6.64 14.80 6.69
C GLY A 570 -6.10 13.87 5.59
N ALA A 571 -6.79 13.85 4.44
CA ALA A 571 -6.40 13.08 3.27
C ALA A 571 -6.35 13.94 2.00
N GLU A 572 -5.24 13.89 1.27
CA GLU A 572 -5.09 14.59 -0.01
C GLU A 572 -4.59 13.63 -1.09
N ALA A 573 -5.35 13.50 -2.17
CA ALA A 573 -4.98 12.73 -3.36
C ALA A 573 -5.02 13.61 -4.62
N VAL A 574 -3.90 13.73 -5.35
CA VAL A 574 -3.79 14.59 -6.55
C VAL A 574 -3.11 13.84 -7.70
N LEU A 575 -3.78 13.74 -8.84
CA LEU A 575 -3.24 13.19 -10.08
C LEU A 575 -3.17 14.26 -11.17
N GLU A 576 -2.00 14.37 -11.80
CA GLU A 576 -1.78 15.11 -13.04
C GLU A 576 -1.17 14.14 -14.07
N LEU A 577 -1.93 13.82 -15.12
CA LEU A 577 -1.54 12.81 -16.10
C LEU A 577 -1.69 13.34 -17.52
N THR A 578 -0.62 13.27 -18.29
CA THR A 578 -0.64 13.56 -19.73
C THR A 578 -0.15 12.34 -20.52
N SER A 579 -0.95 11.84 -21.47
CA SER A 579 -0.48 10.87 -22.47
C SER A 579 -0.39 11.48 -23.86
N ARG A 580 0.78 11.38 -24.47
CA ARG A 580 1.05 11.82 -25.85
C ARG A 580 0.89 10.68 -26.87
N LYS A 581 0.51 9.48 -26.43
CA LYS A 581 0.34 8.33 -27.29
C LYS A 581 -1.06 8.36 -27.91
N ALA A 582 -1.12 8.51 -29.23
CA ALA A 582 -2.37 8.41 -29.98
C ALA A 582 -3.05 7.06 -29.72
N GLY A 583 -4.34 7.09 -29.39
CA GLY A 583 -5.14 5.90 -29.11
C GLY A 583 -4.84 5.20 -27.78
N ALA A 584 -4.08 5.81 -26.87
CA ALA A 584 -3.90 5.25 -25.53
C ALA A 584 -5.22 5.27 -24.74
N ALA A 585 -5.56 4.15 -24.11
CA ALA A 585 -6.70 4.07 -23.20
C ALA A 585 -6.25 4.39 -21.76
N ILE A 586 -6.89 5.35 -21.12
CA ILE A 586 -6.53 5.81 -19.78
C ILE A 586 -7.66 5.57 -18.80
N THR A 587 -7.36 4.90 -17.70
CA THR A 587 -8.20 4.83 -16.51
C THR A 587 -7.48 5.51 -15.35
N ALA A 588 -8.08 6.55 -14.79
CA ALA A 588 -7.56 7.30 -13.66
C ALA A 588 -8.56 7.27 -12.51
N ASN A 589 -8.15 6.78 -11.34
CA ASN A 589 -8.98 6.77 -10.14
C ASN A 589 -8.23 7.41 -8.97
N VAL A 590 -8.81 8.44 -8.36
CA VAL A 590 -8.23 9.19 -7.24
C VAL A 590 -9.21 9.13 -6.08
N TYR A 591 -8.75 8.62 -4.93
CA TYR A 591 -9.55 8.46 -3.72
C TYR A 591 -8.92 9.20 -2.54
N ALA A 592 -9.71 9.98 -1.82
CA ALA A 592 -9.33 10.55 -0.53
C ALA A 592 -10.39 10.21 0.53
N ASP A 593 -9.94 9.68 1.67
CA ASP A 593 -10.79 9.28 2.79
C ASP A 593 -10.33 9.99 4.07
N GLY A 594 -11.17 10.84 4.64
CA GLY A 594 -10.86 11.60 5.86
C GLY A 594 -10.76 10.70 7.08
N GLY A 595 -9.84 10.99 7.99
CA GLY A 595 -9.71 10.24 9.24
C GLY A 595 -10.96 10.37 10.13
N THR A 596 -11.30 9.31 10.85
CA THR A 596 -12.47 9.33 11.75
C THR A 596 -12.14 9.90 13.13
N ALA A 597 -13.05 10.64 13.75
CA ALA A 597 -12.99 10.99 15.16
C ALA A 597 -13.41 9.82 16.08
N SER A 598 -13.07 9.92 17.38
CA SER A 598 -13.51 8.98 18.41
C SER A 598 -14.90 9.34 18.99
N ARG A 599 -15.71 8.32 19.38
CA ARG A 599 -17.17 8.40 19.62
C ARG A 599 -17.64 9.21 20.85
N GLN A 600 -16.78 9.57 21.80
CA GLN A 600 -17.25 10.01 23.13
C GLN A 600 -17.04 11.48 23.48
N THR A 601 -16.08 12.20 22.87
CA THR A 601 -15.72 13.56 23.33
C THR A 601 -15.14 14.45 22.21
N GLY A 602 -15.97 15.02 21.35
CA GLY A 602 -15.68 16.27 20.62
C GLY A 602 -14.56 16.30 19.56
N GLY A 603 -14.05 15.17 19.08
CA GLY A 603 -13.06 15.15 17.99
C GLY A 603 -13.70 15.44 16.61
N ASN A 604 -12.97 16.12 15.72
CA ASN A 604 -13.39 16.37 14.33
C ASN A 604 -12.95 15.25 13.37
N TYR A 605 -13.72 15.05 12.29
CA TYR A 605 -13.26 14.22 11.17
C TYR A 605 -12.14 14.95 10.41
N GLY A 606 -11.34 14.19 9.67
CA GLY A 606 -10.34 14.77 8.78
C GLY A 606 -10.97 15.28 7.49
N ASP A 607 -10.50 16.43 7.02
CA ASP A 607 -10.83 16.94 5.68
C ASP A 607 -10.24 16.02 4.60
N ALA A 608 -10.94 15.89 3.48
CA ALA A 608 -10.50 15.05 2.37
C ALA A 608 -10.62 15.77 1.01
N VAL A 609 -9.57 15.65 0.19
CA VAL A 609 -9.45 16.32 -1.10
C VAL A 609 -8.96 15.31 -2.16
N ALA A 610 -9.73 15.13 -3.23
CA ALA A 610 -9.31 14.35 -4.41
C ALA A 610 -9.34 15.26 -5.66
N ARG A 611 -8.20 15.37 -6.35
CA ARG A 611 -8.08 16.11 -7.61
C ARG A 611 -7.48 15.24 -8.70
N SER A 612 -8.06 15.24 -9.89
CA SER A 612 -7.55 14.47 -11.03
C SER A 612 -7.67 15.24 -12.33
N THR A 613 -6.53 15.53 -12.96
CA THR A 613 -6.47 16.20 -14.27
C THR A 613 -5.79 15.28 -15.28
N VAL A 614 -6.50 14.94 -16.36
CA VAL A 614 -6.03 14.01 -17.40
C VAL A 614 -6.08 14.68 -18.77
N SER A 615 -5.00 14.60 -19.55
CA SER A 615 -4.96 15.03 -20.95
C SER A 615 -4.42 13.89 -21.83
N ALA A 616 -5.12 13.58 -22.93
CA ALA A 616 -4.79 12.42 -23.77
C ALA A 616 -5.13 12.61 -25.25
N LEU A 617 -4.49 11.83 -26.11
CA LEU A 617 -4.88 11.65 -27.52
C LEU A 617 -5.69 10.35 -27.75
N GLY A 618 -6.28 9.80 -26.67
CA GLY A 618 -7.01 8.54 -26.67
C GLY A 618 -8.08 8.54 -25.58
N SER A 619 -8.86 7.45 -25.42
CA SER A 619 -10.02 7.47 -24.53
C SER A 619 -9.64 7.65 -23.06
N VAL A 620 -10.48 8.37 -22.31
CA VAL A 620 -10.24 8.70 -20.90
C VAL A 620 -11.43 8.33 -20.04
N ARG A 621 -11.17 7.57 -18.97
CA ARG A 621 -12.08 7.43 -17.83
C ARG A 621 -11.39 7.97 -16.58
N ASN A 622 -11.86 9.09 -16.07
CA ASN A 622 -11.28 9.80 -14.93
C ASN A 622 -12.29 9.90 -13.78
N THR A 623 -11.93 9.46 -12.59
CA THR A 623 -12.80 9.48 -11.41
C THR A 623 -12.05 10.03 -10.20
N ALA A 624 -12.61 11.06 -9.56
CA ALA A 624 -12.20 11.56 -8.25
C ALA A 624 -13.29 11.27 -7.21
N VAL A 625 -12.93 10.64 -6.09
CA VAL A 625 -13.85 10.29 -5.02
C VAL A 625 -13.32 10.78 -3.69
N VAL A 626 -14.19 11.43 -2.93
CA VAL A 626 -13.93 11.85 -1.56
C VAL A 626 -15.00 11.31 -0.64
N ASP A 627 -14.57 10.70 0.46
CA ASP A 627 -15.42 10.34 1.59
C ASP A 627 -14.82 10.96 2.87
N ALA A 628 -15.58 11.81 3.56
CA ALA A 628 -15.22 12.43 4.83
C ALA A 628 -16.23 12.10 5.94
N ARG A 629 -16.98 10.99 5.81
CA ARG A 629 -17.98 10.51 6.78
C ARG A 629 -17.61 9.13 7.33
N ARG A 630 -18.30 8.68 8.38
CA ARG A 630 -18.43 7.25 8.71
C ARG A 630 -19.90 6.83 8.76
N ALA A 631 -20.15 5.55 8.46
CA ALA A 631 -21.45 4.86 8.38
C ALA A 631 -22.31 4.82 9.67
N ASP A 632 -21.87 5.40 10.80
CA ASP A 632 -22.58 5.26 12.07
C ASP A 632 -23.41 6.52 12.38
N LEU A 633 -24.71 6.46 12.05
CA LEU A 633 -25.72 7.54 12.11
C LEU A 633 -26.05 8.11 13.52
N HIS A 634 -25.29 7.83 14.58
CA HIS A 634 -25.75 8.01 15.97
C HIS A 634 -24.86 8.86 16.90
N ALA A 635 -23.88 9.64 16.39
CA ALA A 635 -23.08 10.52 17.24
C ALA A 635 -23.05 11.98 16.71
N PRO A 636 -23.39 12.99 17.54
CA PRO A 636 -23.49 14.39 17.14
C PRO A 636 -22.13 15.14 17.09
N TYR A 637 -21.01 14.48 16.78
CA TYR A 637 -19.68 15.09 16.94
C TYR A 637 -18.75 14.94 15.73
N GLY A 638 -18.15 16.08 15.35
CA GLY A 638 -17.10 16.28 14.34
C GLY A 638 -17.62 16.58 12.94
N ASN A 639 -17.04 17.56 12.24
CA ASN A 639 -17.30 17.87 10.83
C ASN A 639 -16.03 17.66 10.00
N GLY A 640 -16.13 17.04 8.83
CA GLY A 640 -15.05 16.95 7.83
C GLY A 640 -15.54 17.45 6.48
N ASN A 641 -14.74 18.23 5.77
CA ASN A 641 -15.09 18.74 4.45
C ASN A 641 -14.63 17.78 3.35
N ALA A 642 -15.42 17.68 2.28
CA ALA A 642 -15.14 16.83 1.13
C ALA A 642 -15.03 17.68 -0.15
N THR A 643 -13.89 17.58 -0.85
CA THR A 643 -13.68 18.30 -2.13
C THR A 643 -13.17 17.37 -3.22
N ALA A 644 -14.02 17.06 -4.20
CA ALA A 644 -13.69 16.24 -5.37
C ALA A 644 -13.66 17.09 -6.65
N PHE A 645 -12.55 17.04 -7.38
CA PHE A 645 -12.41 17.69 -8.69
C PHE A 645 -11.83 16.71 -9.70
N ALA A 646 -12.48 16.57 -10.85
CA ALA A 646 -11.99 15.79 -11.97
C ALA A 646 -12.11 16.57 -13.27
N ARG A 647 -11.03 16.64 -14.05
CA ARG A 647 -10.99 17.25 -15.39
C ARG A 647 -10.32 16.32 -16.37
N SER A 648 -10.89 16.19 -17.57
CA SER A 648 -10.32 15.39 -18.65
C SER A 648 -10.39 16.09 -19.99
N GLU A 649 -9.32 16.00 -20.77
CA GLU A 649 -9.22 16.53 -22.13
C GLU A 649 -8.78 15.41 -23.09
N SER A 650 -9.51 15.22 -24.20
CA SER A 650 -9.19 14.17 -25.17
C SER A 650 -9.71 14.43 -26.59
N THR A 651 -9.09 13.74 -27.56
CA THR A 651 -9.54 13.61 -28.95
C THR A 651 -10.44 12.39 -29.19
N MET A 652 -10.76 11.62 -28.15
CA MET A 652 -11.67 10.46 -28.19
C MET A 652 -12.69 10.55 -27.06
N ASP A 653 -13.44 9.47 -26.81
CA ASP A 653 -14.47 9.43 -25.77
C ASP A 653 -13.90 9.72 -24.38
N ILE A 654 -14.63 10.54 -23.62
CA ILE A 654 -14.28 10.98 -22.27
C ILE A 654 -15.41 10.71 -21.32
N GLU A 655 -15.07 10.13 -20.17
CA GLU A 655 -15.93 10.04 -19.01
C GLU A 655 -15.20 10.60 -17.79
N THR A 656 -15.73 11.67 -17.22
CA THR A 656 -15.17 12.35 -16.05
C THR A 656 -16.17 12.36 -14.91
N ARG A 657 -15.74 11.91 -13.73
CA ARG A 657 -16.61 11.76 -12.56
C ARG A 657 -15.99 12.39 -11.31
N ALA A 658 -16.78 13.11 -10.53
CA ALA A 658 -16.38 13.66 -9.24
C ALA A 658 -17.45 13.36 -8.17
N TYR A 659 -17.06 12.76 -7.06
CA TYR A 659 -17.96 12.39 -5.97
C TYR A 659 -17.44 12.95 -4.64
N ALA A 660 -18.23 13.79 -3.96
CA ALA A 660 -17.86 14.36 -2.66
C ALA A 660 -18.92 14.03 -1.60
N ARG A 661 -18.52 13.35 -0.53
CA ARG A 661 -19.45 12.89 0.52
C ARG A 661 -18.95 13.25 1.90
N THR A 662 -19.82 13.87 2.68
CA THR A 662 -19.69 14.12 4.11
C THR A 662 -21.04 13.88 4.81
N THR A 663 -21.10 14.13 6.11
CA THR A 663 -22.31 14.03 6.91
C THR A 663 -23.26 15.20 6.58
N ILE A 664 -24.58 14.97 6.55
CA ILE A 664 -25.56 16.03 6.31
C ILE A 664 -25.80 16.77 7.64
N MET A 665 -24.93 17.74 7.95
CA MET A 665 -24.98 18.57 9.16
C MET A 665 -24.57 20.00 8.84
N ALA A 666 -25.15 20.97 9.55
CA ALA A 666 -24.78 22.38 9.38
C ALA A 666 -23.26 22.59 9.57
N GLY A 667 -22.64 23.34 8.66
CA GLY A 667 -21.20 23.63 8.69
C GLY A 667 -20.29 22.62 7.99
N THR A 668 -20.82 21.52 7.44
CA THR A 668 -20.05 20.61 6.55
C THR A 668 -20.19 21.03 5.10
N VAL A 669 -19.12 20.89 4.32
CA VAL A 669 -19.10 21.23 2.88
C VAL A 669 -18.80 20.00 2.03
N ALA A 670 -19.63 19.76 1.02
CA ALA A 670 -19.38 18.80 -0.06
C ALA A 670 -19.31 19.53 -1.40
N GLN A 671 -18.10 19.60 -1.95
CA GLN A 671 -17.81 20.23 -3.25
C GLN A 671 -17.44 19.16 -4.27
N ALA A 672 -18.20 19.03 -5.36
CA ALA A 672 -17.91 18.11 -6.44
C ALA A 672 -17.95 18.83 -7.80
N ARG A 673 -16.84 18.78 -8.55
CA ARG A 673 -16.78 19.36 -9.89
C ARG A 673 -16.17 18.40 -10.90
N ALA A 674 -16.91 18.12 -11.97
CA ALA A 674 -16.46 17.26 -13.07
C ALA A 674 -16.45 18.03 -14.40
N GLU A 675 -15.36 17.93 -15.14
CA GLU A 675 -15.16 18.63 -16.41
C GLU A 675 -14.65 17.69 -17.51
N SER A 676 -15.36 17.62 -18.63
CA SER A 676 -14.91 16.90 -19.82
C SER A 676 -14.77 17.86 -21.00
N VAL A 677 -13.67 17.75 -21.75
CA VAL A 677 -13.39 18.54 -22.95
C VAL A 677 -12.99 17.60 -24.09
N SER A 678 -13.91 17.31 -25.00
CA SER A 678 -13.68 16.40 -26.14
C SER A 678 -13.45 17.15 -27.46
N THR A 679 -12.72 16.53 -28.38
CA THR A 679 -12.62 16.97 -29.78
C THR A 679 -12.98 15.80 -30.70
N GLY A 680 -14.10 15.92 -31.42
CA GLY A 680 -14.60 14.92 -32.38
C GLY A 680 -15.32 13.70 -31.78
N ALA A 681 -15.52 13.63 -30.46
CA ALA A 681 -16.02 12.45 -29.75
C ALA A 681 -16.99 12.81 -28.61
N HIS A 682 -17.54 11.81 -27.92
CA HIS A 682 -18.50 12.03 -26.84
C HIS A 682 -17.83 12.51 -25.54
N GLY A 683 -18.39 13.56 -24.92
CA GLY A 683 -17.97 14.07 -23.61
C GLY A 683 -19.03 13.81 -22.54
N LEU A 684 -18.65 13.12 -21.46
CA LEU A 684 -19.49 12.90 -20.28
C LEU A 684 -18.84 13.45 -19.01
N ALA A 685 -19.55 14.33 -18.31
CA ALA A 685 -19.20 14.83 -16.99
C ALA A 685 -20.29 14.49 -15.96
N ILE A 686 -19.91 13.87 -14.84
CA ILE A 686 -20.83 13.52 -13.74
C ILE A 686 -20.26 14.04 -12.43
N ALA A 687 -21.02 14.86 -11.69
CA ALA A 687 -20.66 15.33 -10.37
C ALA A 687 -21.76 14.97 -9.35
N GLU A 688 -21.37 14.47 -8.17
CA GLU A 688 -22.30 14.09 -7.10
C GLU A 688 -21.79 14.64 -5.75
N GLY A 689 -22.67 15.30 -4.99
CA GLY A 689 -22.35 15.85 -3.68
C GLY A 689 -23.33 15.45 -2.57
N ARG A 690 -22.83 15.13 -1.39
CA ARG A 690 -23.68 14.88 -0.20
C ARG A 690 -23.07 15.52 1.04
N GLY A 691 -23.78 16.43 1.69
CA GLY A 691 -23.28 17.16 2.86
C GLY A 691 -24.26 18.22 3.38
N GLY A 692 -23.86 19.03 4.35
CA GLY A 692 -24.68 20.15 4.84
C GLY A 692 -24.85 21.25 3.79
N ASN A 693 -23.73 21.77 3.28
CA ASN A 693 -23.67 22.65 2.12
C ASN A 693 -23.11 21.89 0.92
N VAL A 694 -23.88 21.83 -0.17
CA VAL A 694 -23.58 21.01 -1.36
C VAL A 694 -23.39 21.93 -2.56
N ASP A 695 -22.18 21.95 -3.11
CA ASP A 695 -21.82 22.74 -4.30
C ASP A 695 -21.32 21.78 -5.39
N VAL A 696 -22.18 21.52 -6.37
CA VAL A 696 -21.98 20.45 -7.36
C VAL A 696 -22.10 21.02 -8.77
N ALA A 697 -21.04 20.84 -9.56
CA ALA A 697 -20.98 21.33 -10.93
C ALA A 697 -20.50 20.24 -11.91
N ALA A 698 -21.26 19.97 -12.96
CA ALA A 698 -20.81 19.14 -14.07
C ALA A 698 -20.75 19.97 -15.36
N ILE A 699 -19.62 19.91 -16.06
CA ILE A 699 -19.37 20.66 -17.30
C ILE A 699 -18.88 19.71 -18.37
N ALA A 700 -19.63 19.57 -19.47
CA ALA A 700 -19.20 18.82 -20.65
C ALA A 700 -19.04 19.77 -21.82
N GLN A 701 -17.89 19.72 -22.49
CA GLN A 701 -17.56 20.58 -23.63
C GLN A 701 -17.07 19.71 -24.77
N GLY A 702 -17.49 20.00 -26.00
CA GLY A 702 -16.95 19.30 -27.16
C GLY A 702 -16.98 20.11 -28.44
N THR A 703 -15.91 19.99 -29.22
CA THR A 703 -15.80 20.57 -30.57
C THR A 703 -15.92 19.46 -31.61
N GLY A 704 -16.83 19.57 -32.57
CA GLY A 704 -17.16 18.49 -33.52
C GLY A 704 -17.72 17.23 -32.84
N ALA A 705 -18.13 17.33 -31.58
CA ALA A 705 -18.66 16.23 -30.81
C ALA A 705 -20.09 15.91 -31.25
N ILE A 706 -20.40 14.63 -31.39
CA ILE A 706 -21.76 14.14 -31.68
C ILE A 706 -22.70 14.49 -30.53
N ARG A 707 -22.25 14.37 -29.27
CA ARG A 707 -23.07 14.64 -28.08
C ARG A 707 -22.21 14.89 -26.85
N ASN A 708 -22.54 15.94 -26.10
CA ASN A 708 -21.97 16.24 -24.78
C ASN A 708 -23.05 16.19 -23.70
N TYR A 709 -22.67 15.61 -22.57
CA TYR A 709 -23.60 15.21 -21.54
C TYR A 709 -23.06 15.54 -20.16
N ALA A 710 -23.75 16.42 -19.43
CA ALA A 710 -23.38 16.82 -18.07
C ALA A 710 -24.50 16.47 -17.08
N VAL A 711 -24.12 15.85 -15.96
CA VAL A 711 -25.03 15.42 -14.89
C VAL A 711 -24.48 15.88 -13.56
N ALA A 712 -25.28 16.64 -12.82
CA ALA A 712 -24.96 17.02 -11.45
C ALA A 712 -26.08 16.55 -10.53
N SER A 713 -25.72 15.95 -9.40
CA SER A 713 -26.69 15.52 -8.39
C SER A 713 -26.21 15.79 -6.98
N GLY A 714 -27.15 15.95 -6.06
CA GLY A 714 -26.78 16.15 -4.67
C GLY A 714 -27.89 16.03 -3.66
N THR A 715 -27.50 15.92 -2.39
CA THR A 715 -28.39 15.82 -1.23
C THR A 715 -27.77 16.60 -0.06
N GLY A 716 -28.47 17.61 0.44
CA GLY A 716 -27.96 18.43 1.54
C GLY A 716 -28.98 19.39 2.13
N LEU A 717 -28.55 20.25 3.04
CA LEU A 717 -29.44 21.23 3.67
C LEU A 717 -29.55 22.52 2.84
N THR A 718 -28.44 22.90 2.22
CA THR A 718 -28.26 24.13 1.43
C THR A 718 -27.28 23.90 0.28
N GLY A 719 -27.23 24.81 -0.69
CA GLY A 719 -26.21 24.83 -1.74
C GLY A 719 -26.79 24.95 -3.14
N THR A 720 -26.02 24.54 -4.15
CA THR A 720 -26.36 24.67 -5.58
C THR A 720 -25.90 23.46 -6.36
N ILE A 721 -26.74 23.01 -7.29
CA ILE A 721 -26.44 21.92 -8.22
C ILE A 721 -26.59 22.47 -9.63
N GLN A 722 -25.52 22.36 -10.44
CA GLN A 722 -25.46 22.90 -11.79
C GLN A 722 -24.90 21.89 -12.79
N ALA A 723 -25.59 21.70 -13.91
CA ALA A 723 -25.06 21.00 -15.08
C ALA A 723 -24.97 21.96 -16.26
N THR A 724 -23.85 21.91 -17.01
CA THR A 724 -23.63 22.72 -18.21
C THR A 724 -23.06 21.84 -19.33
N SER A 725 -23.65 21.91 -20.51
CA SER A 725 -23.17 21.20 -21.70
C SER A 725 -22.95 22.18 -22.85
N ILE A 726 -21.78 22.12 -23.48
CA ILE A 726 -21.35 23.01 -24.56
C ILE A 726 -20.94 22.16 -25.74
N THR A 727 -21.51 22.42 -26.91
CA THR A 727 -21.04 21.80 -28.16
C THR A 727 -20.82 22.86 -29.22
N SER A 728 -19.77 22.71 -30.01
CA SER A 728 -19.48 23.58 -31.15
C SER A 728 -19.22 22.74 -32.40
N ALA A 729 -20.08 22.82 -33.41
CA ALA A 729 -19.82 22.27 -34.73
C ALA A 729 -20.66 22.98 -35.79
N ASP A 730 -20.32 22.81 -37.07
CA ASP A 730 -21.04 23.39 -38.21
C ASP A 730 -21.28 24.91 -38.09
N GLY A 731 -20.31 25.64 -37.52
CA GLY A 731 -20.41 27.09 -37.31
C GLY A 731 -21.40 27.53 -36.23
N VAL A 732 -21.99 26.59 -35.49
CA VAL A 732 -22.92 26.85 -34.38
C VAL A 732 -22.31 26.37 -33.06
N ARG A 733 -22.33 27.23 -32.04
CA ARG A 733 -22.06 26.87 -30.65
C ARG A 733 -23.36 26.86 -29.86
N VAL A 734 -23.65 25.74 -29.23
CA VAL A 734 -24.82 25.53 -28.38
C VAL A 734 -24.35 25.27 -26.96
N GLU A 735 -24.93 25.98 -26.00
CA GLU A 735 -24.69 25.80 -24.57
C GLU A 735 -26.02 25.64 -23.85
N THR A 736 -26.15 24.61 -23.01
CA THR A 736 -27.31 24.39 -22.15
C THR A 736 -26.87 24.34 -20.70
N THR A 737 -27.66 24.97 -19.82
CA THR A 737 -27.39 24.97 -18.38
C THR A 737 -28.67 24.74 -17.61
N VAL A 738 -28.58 23.95 -16.54
CA VAL A 738 -29.62 23.82 -15.51
C VAL A 738 -28.98 24.11 -14.16
N SER A 739 -29.63 24.94 -13.35
CA SER A 739 -29.18 25.30 -12.00
C SER A 739 -30.36 25.27 -11.04
N THR A 740 -30.17 24.62 -9.89
CA THR A 740 -31.19 24.52 -8.85
C THR A 740 -30.55 24.63 -7.47
N PRO A 741 -31.16 25.37 -6.53
CA PRO A 741 -30.73 25.38 -5.14
C PRO A 741 -31.01 24.03 -4.48
N VAL A 742 -30.26 23.72 -3.43
CA VAL A 742 -30.53 22.57 -2.56
C VAL A 742 -31.34 23.04 -1.36
N TYR A 743 -32.45 22.36 -1.10
CA TYR A 743 -33.35 22.66 0.00
C TYR A 743 -33.88 21.33 0.57
N HIS A 744 -33.37 20.97 1.75
CA HIS A 744 -33.62 19.71 2.49
C HIS A 744 -32.99 18.43 1.92
N GLU A 745 -33.03 17.37 2.73
CA GLU A 745 -32.39 16.05 2.53
C GLU A 745 -32.94 15.21 1.35
N HIS A 746 -33.47 15.86 0.31
CA HIS A 746 -33.90 15.22 -0.92
C HIS A 746 -32.76 15.12 -1.94
N SER A 747 -32.76 14.03 -2.70
CA SER A 747 -31.86 13.87 -3.83
C SER A 747 -32.38 14.67 -5.02
N ILE A 748 -31.57 15.60 -5.52
CA ILE A 748 -31.84 16.38 -6.72
C ILE A 748 -30.84 15.96 -7.80
N GLU A 749 -31.31 15.77 -9.03
CA GLU A 749 -30.49 15.54 -10.22
C GLU A 749 -30.84 16.58 -11.28
N VAL A 750 -29.82 17.17 -11.90
CA VAL A 750 -29.96 18.07 -13.05
C VAL A 750 -29.10 17.58 -14.21
N ARG A 751 -29.58 17.83 -15.43
CA ARG A 751 -29.02 17.27 -16.66
C ARG A 751 -28.93 18.33 -17.76
N ALA A 752 -27.75 18.51 -18.34
CA ALA A 752 -27.57 19.38 -19.51
C ALA A 752 -27.03 18.58 -20.70
N THR A 753 -27.63 18.78 -21.86
CA THR A 753 -27.25 18.08 -23.11
C THR A 753 -27.14 19.07 -24.26
N ALA A 754 -26.04 19.00 -25.00
CA ALA A 754 -25.82 19.74 -26.24
C ALA A 754 -25.22 18.78 -27.29
N GLY A 755 -25.59 18.90 -28.56
CA GLY A 755 -25.04 18.06 -29.63
C GLY A 755 -26.00 17.76 -30.76
N ILE A 756 -25.75 16.71 -31.53
CA ILE A 756 -26.67 16.14 -32.52
C ILE A 756 -27.62 15.18 -31.79
N LEU A 757 -28.91 15.48 -31.81
CA LEU A 757 -29.97 14.70 -31.16
C LEU A 757 -30.90 14.09 -32.22
N ASP A 758 -30.97 12.75 -32.27
CA ASP A 758 -31.84 12.03 -33.22
C ASP A 758 -33.34 12.18 -32.91
N THR A 759 -33.68 12.45 -31.64
CA THR A 759 -35.07 12.62 -31.18
C THR A 759 -35.15 13.66 -30.06
N MET A 760 -36.11 14.59 -30.18
CA MET A 760 -36.55 15.44 -29.08
C MET A 760 -37.68 14.75 -28.33
N GLN A 761 -37.38 13.74 -27.51
CA GLN A 761 -38.35 13.25 -26.51
C GLN A 761 -37.61 12.64 -25.33
N TRP A 762 -37.34 13.48 -24.33
CA TRP A 762 -37.30 13.01 -22.94
C TRP A 762 -38.50 13.64 -22.21
N HIS A 763 -39.49 12.81 -21.88
CA HIS A 763 -40.70 13.16 -21.12
C HIS A 763 -40.66 12.47 -19.76
N GLY A 764 -39.64 12.78 -18.97
CA GLY A 764 -39.45 12.21 -17.63
C GLY A 764 -39.57 13.25 -16.53
N ASN A 765 -39.87 12.81 -15.31
CA ASN A 765 -39.84 13.64 -14.11
C ASN A 765 -38.37 13.96 -13.76
N GLY A 766 -37.87 15.15 -14.09
CA GLY A 766 -36.54 15.59 -13.69
C GLY A 766 -36.12 16.92 -14.32
N ASN A 767 -35.01 17.47 -13.85
CA ASN A 767 -34.53 18.79 -14.25
C ASN A 767 -33.55 18.65 -15.42
N ALA A 768 -33.91 19.16 -16.59
CA ALA A 768 -33.13 18.99 -17.80
C ALA A 768 -33.17 20.22 -18.74
N SER A 769 -32.04 20.48 -19.39
CA SER A 769 -31.94 21.36 -20.56
C SER A 769 -31.28 20.60 -21.69
N THR A 770 -31.96 20.52 -22.83
CA THR A 770 -31.42 19.88 -24.03
C THR A 770 -31.51 20.84 -25.20
N ALA A 771 -30.46 20.85 -26.03
CA ALA A 771 -30.45 21.62 -27.26
C ALA A 771 -29.59 20.92 -28.31
N SER A 772 -30.00 21.05 -29.56
CA SER A 772 -29.32 20.47 -30.70
C SER A 772 -29.10 21.49 -31.79
N TYR A 773 -27.94 21.42 -32.44
CA TYR A 773 -27.72 22.03 -33.75
C TYR A 773 -27.93 20.95 -34.81
N ARG A 774 -28.22 21.36 -36.05
CA ARG A 774 -28.53 20.50 -37.21
C ARG A 774 -27.72 19.18 -37.32
N PRO A 775 -28.28 18.11 -37.92
CA PRO A 775 -29.64 17.96 -38.46
C PRO A 775 -30.66 17.46 -37.42
N PHE A 776 -31.94 17.68 -37.68
CA PHE A 776 -33.08 17.33 -36.79
C PHE A 776 -34.11 16.49 -37.56
N ASN A 777 -34.90 15.70 -36.83
CA ASN A 777 -35.99 14.93 -37.40
C ASN A 777 -37.15 15.87 -37.82
N PRO A 778 -37.53 15.93 -39.10
CA PRO A 778 -38.65 16.76 -39.57
C PRO A 778 -39.98 16.46 -38.88
N ALA A 779 -40.16 15.23 -38.37
CA ALA A 779 -41.35 14.81 -37.64
C ALA A 779 -41.59 15.58 -36.33
N LEU A 780 -40.63 16.39 -35.87
CA LEU A 780 -40.84 17.35 -34.78
C LEU A 780 -41.96 18.35 -35.10
N PHE A 781 -42.02 18.79 -36.36
CA PHE A 781 -42.99 19.80 -36.80
C PHE A 781 -44.39 19.23 -37.05
N ASP A 782 -44.53 17.91 -37.18
CA ASP A 782 -45.84 17.26 -37.39
C ASP A 782 -46.80 17.46 -36.21
N ARG A 783 -46.27 17.80 -35.03
CA ARG A 783 -47.04 18.00 -33.79
C ARG A 783 -47.41 19.47 -33.51
N ALA A 784 -46.92 20.40 -34.34
CA ALA A 784 -47.10 21.84 -34.18
C ALA A 784 -47.15 22.49 -35.59
N PRO A 785 -48.31 22.43 -36.28
CA PRO A 785 -48.41 22.82 -37.68
C PRO A 785 -48.14 24.31 -37.92
N THR A 786 -48.48 25.19 -36.96
CA THR A 786 -48.19 26.63 -37.07
C THR A 786 -46.69 26.89 -36.99
N VAL A 787 -46.02 26.23 -36.04
CA VAL A 787 -44.55 26.25 -35.96
C VAL A 787 -43.94 25.66 -37.23
N GLY A 788 -44.40 24.49 -37.68
CA GLY A 788 -43.92 23.86 -38.91
C GLY A 788 -44.02 24.75 -40.15
N ALA A 789 -45.12 25.50 -40.29
CA ALA A 789 -45.31 26.45 -41.40
C ALA A 789 -44.31 27.61 -41.37
N ALA A 790 -43.99 28.15 -40.19
CA ALA A 790 -43.00 29.22 -40.04
C ALA A 790 -41.58 28.75 -40.40
N PHE A 791 -41.20 27.57 -39.92
CA PHE A 791 -39.87 26.99 -40.15
C PHE A 791 -39.66 26.39 -41.55
N ALA A 792 -40.72 26.27 -42.35
CA ALA A 792 -40.59 25.96 -43.77
C ALA A 792 -39.96 27.11 -44.58
N GLN A 793 -40.05 28.34 -44.07
CA GLN A 793 -39.55 29.56 -44.74
C GLN A 793 -38.23 30.07 -44.14
N THR A 794 -37.99 29.84 -42.85
CA THR A 794 -36.77 30.28 -42.13
C THR A 794 -35.78 29.13 -41.92
N GLY A 795 -34.48 29.39 -41.96
CA GLY A 795 -33.48 28.36 -41.67
C GLY A 795 -33.44 27.97 -40.19
N LEU A 796 -33.65 26.70 -39.81
CA LEU A 796 -33.51 26.28 -38.41
C LEU A 796 -32.05 26.38 -37.94
N VAL A 797 -31.78 27.08 -36.83
CA VAL A 797 -30.48 27.12 -36.16
C VAL A 797 -30.31 25.88 -35.26
N GLY A 798 -31.33 25.62 -34.44
CA GLY A 798 -31.35 24.51 -33.49
C GLY A 798 -32.71 24.35 -32.82
N ALA A 799 -32.87 23.27 -32.06
CA ALA A 799 -34.09 22.99 -31.30
C ALA A 799 -33.75 22.28 -29.99
N GLY A 800 -34.65 22.32 -29.02
CA GLY A 800 -34.37 21.81 -27.68
C GLY A 800 -35.59 21.69 -26.78
N SER A 801 -35.35 21.20 -25.58
CA SER A 801 -36.36 21.07 -24.53
C SER A 801 -35.84 21.61 -23.20
N MET A 802 -36.74 22.20 -22.42
CA MET A 802 -36.46 22.71 -21.08
C MET A 802 -37.46 22.08 -20.11
N SER A 803 -36.95 21.48 -19.04
CA SER A 803 -37.75 20.77 -18.05
C SER A 803 -37.24 21.03 -16.64
N LEU A 804 -38.15 21.34 -15.73
CA LEU A 804 -37.89 21.56 -14.31
C LEU A 804 -38.97 20.88 -13.47
N THR A 805 -38.60 20.48 -12.25
CA THR A 805 -39.44 19.77 -11.30
C THR A 805 -39.27 20.40 -9.92
N GLY A 806 -40.39 20.88 -9.37
CA GLY A 806 -40.53 21.26 -7.98
C GLY A 806 -40.80 20.02 -7.13
N ILE A 807 -39.98 19.85 -6.10
CA ILE A 807 -40.22 18.86 -5.05
C ILE A 807 -41.03 19.48 -3.91
N ASN A 808 -41.91 18.69 -3.27
CA ASN A 808 -42.71 19.11 -2.11
C ASN A 808 -41.78 19.67 -1.02
N ALA A 809 -41.68 21.00 -0.91
CA ALA A 809 -40.89 21.62 0.12
C ALA A 809 -41.69 21.63 1.44
N VAL A 810 -41.16 20.97 2.48
CA VAL A 810 -41.76 20.94 3.83
C VAL A 810 -41.70 22.33 4.49
N THR A 811 -40.85 23.22 3.99
CA THR A 811 -40.72 24.61 4.46
C THR A 811 -41.25 25.58 3.40
N PRO A 812 -42.20 26.47 3.76
CA PRO A 812 -42.65 27.53 2.88
C PRO A 812 -41.46 28.40 2.44
N GLY A 813 -41.22 28.47 1.14
CA GLY A 813 -40.17 29.28 0.53
C GLY A 813 -40.33 29.29 -0.98
N LEU A 814 -40.00 30.41 -1.62
CA LEU A 814 -39.96 30.54 -3.07
C LEU A 814 -38.57 30.07 -3.54
N TYR A 815 -38.52 29.01 -4.34
CA TYR A 815 -37.26 28.45 -4.85
C TYR A 815 -37.15 28.72 -6.35
N HIS A 816 -36.14 29.50 -6.74
CA HIS A 816 -35.81 29.77 -8.14
C HIS A 816 -35.03 28.60 -8.73
N GLN A 817 -35.53 28.05 -9.83
CA GLN A 817 -34.83 27.06 -10.63
C GLN A 817 -34.67 27.59 -12.05
N VAL A 818 -33.46 27.52 -12.58
CA VAL A 818 -33.13 28.14 -13.87
C VAL A 818 -32.70 27.08 -14.87
N THR A 819 -33.26 27.15 -16.07
CA THR A 819 -32.84 26.36 -17.22
C THR A 819 -32.61 27.29 -18.41
N THR A 820 -31.53 27.08 -19.16
CA THR A 820 -31.11 27.98 -20.23
C THR A 820 -30.61 27.23 -21.45
N ALA A 821 -30.68 27.90 -22.59
CA ALA A 821 -30.05 27.50 -23.84
C ALA A 821 -29.50 28.73 -24.56
N ARG A 822 -28.23 28.68 -24.96
CA ARG A 822 -27.51 29.73 -25.67
C ARG A 822 -27.04 29.23 -27.02
N PHE A 823 -27.33 29.99 -28.07
CA PHE A 823 -26.95 29.69 -29.44
C PHE A 823 -26.09 30.82 -29.99
N ASN A 824 -24.90 30.48 -30.48
CA ASN A 824 -24.01 31.41 -31.15
C ASN A 824 -23.74 30.92 -32.58
N PHE A 825 -24.03 31.75 -33.58
CA PHE A 825 -23.98 31.43 -35.00
C PHE A 825 -23.88 32.71 -35.83
N ASP A 826 -23.54 32.60 -37.12
CA ASP A 826 -23.41 33.75 -38.03
C ASP A 826 -24.59 33.85 -39.01
N THR A 827 -24.98 35.07 -39.36
CA THR A 827 -25.89 35.41 -40.47
C THR A 827 -25.14 36.17 -41.57
N THR A 828 -25.49 35.92 -42.83
CA THR A 828 -24.84 36.53 -44.02
C THR A 828 -25.47 37.83 -44.47
N ALA A 829 -26.74 38.06 -44.11
CA ALA A 829 -27.48 39.26 -44.41
C ALA A 829 -28.45 39.56 -43.27
N ALA A 830 -29.06 40.75 -43.28
CA ALA A 830 -30.12 41.05 -42.33
C ALA A 830 -31.30 40.08 -42.55
N GLY A 831 -31.92 39.62 -41.47
CA GLY A 831 -32.94 38.58 -41.53
C GLY A 831 -33.71 38.45 -40.23
N ASP A 832 -34.88 37.81 -40.29
CA ASP A 832 -35.72 37.62 -39.12
C ASP A 832 -35.22 36.44 -38.28
N LEU A 833 -35.28 36.61 -36.96
CA LEU A 833 -35.13 35.53 -35.99
C LEU A 833 -36.50 35.09 -35.48
N THR A 834 -36.70 33.78 -35.42
CA THR A 834 -38.00 33.18 -35.07
C THR A 834 -37.80 32.16 -33.96
N LEU A 835 -38.63 32.21 -32.91
CA LEU A 835 -38.69 31.20 -31.86
C LEU A 835 -40.04 30.47 -31.94
N GLY A 836 -40.02 29.18 -32.24
CA GLY A 836 -41.18 28.29 -32.21
C GLY A 836 -41.29 27.61 -30.86
N LEU A 837 -42.50 27.60 -30.29
CA LEU A 837 -42.87 26.92 -29.05
C LEU A 837 -43.89 25.82 -29.39
N PHE A 838 -43.59 24.56 -29.06
CA PHE A 838 -44.39 23.43 -29.54
C PHE A 838 -45.53 23.09 -28.59
N ASN A 839 -45.21 22.68 -27.36
CA ASN A 839 -46.19 22.25 -26.36
C ASN A 839 -45.67 22.48 -24.95
N PHE A 840 -46.61 22.64 -24.02
CA PHE A 840 -46.38 22.73 -22.59
C PHE A 840 -46.92 21.47 -21.91
N TYR A 841 -46.11 20.81 -21.10
CA TYR A 841 -46.45 19.54 -20.43
C TYR A 841 -46.40 19.71 -18.91
N PRO A 842 -47.44 20.29 -18.29
CA PRO A 842 -47.50 20.50 -16.85
C PRO A 842 -47.92 19.23 -16.10
N TYR A 843 -47.49 19.11 -14.85
CA TYR A 843 -48.04 18.15 -13.89
C TYR A 843 -48.06 18.74 -12.48
N GLY A 844 -49.09 18.42 -11.69
CA GLY A 844 -49.28 18.96 -10.34
C GLY A 844 -49.56 20.47 -10.36
N ALA A 845 -49.05 21.19 -9.36
CA ALA A 845 -49.20 22.65 -9.26
C ALA A 845 -48.41 23.43 -10.33
N ALA A 846 -47.54 22.75 -11.07
CA ALA A 846 -46.66 23.28 -12.13
C ALA A 846 -45.67 24.37 -11.70
N PHE A 847 -46.12 25.54 -11.25
CA PHE A 847 -45.28 26.66 -10.77
C PHE A 847 -46.13 27.75 -10.09
N GLU A 848 -45.50 28.61 -9.28
CA GLU A 848 -46.08 29.87 -8.78
C GLU A 848 -45.82 31.01 -9.77
N GLU A 849 -44.60 31.06 -10.32
CA GLU A 849 -44.21 32.00 -11.35
C GLU A 849 -43.29 31.30 -12.37
N LEU A 850 -43.48 31.61 -13.66
CA LEU A 850 -42.57 31.24 -14.73
C LEU A 850 -42.19 32.50 -15.49
N GLU A 851 -40.90 32.80 -15.58
CA GLU A 851 -40.37 33.87 -16.41
C GLU A 851 -39.60 33.27 -17.60
N LEU A 852 -40.02 33.61 -18.82
CA LEU A 852 -39.32 33.29 -20.06
C LEU A 852 -38.66 34.55 -20.61
N THR A 853 -37.34 34.52 -20.73
CA THR A 853 -36.54 35.64 -21.24
C THR A 853 -35.75 35.21 -22.47
N VAL A 854 -35.75 36.05 -23.50
CA VAL A 854 -34.91 35.89 -24.69
C VAL A 854 -34.10 37.16 -24.92
N SER A 855 -32.79 37.02 -25.10
CA SER A 855 -31.89 38.15 -25.37
C SER A 855 -30.95 37.83 -26.53
N ASN A 856 -30.43 38.88 -27.18
CA ASN A 856 -29.37 38.78 -28.18
C ASN A 856 -28.21 39.71 -27.79
N HIS A 857 -26.98 39.19 -27.73
CA HIS A 857 -25.80 39.92 -27.25
C HIS A 857 -25.98 40.54 -25.84
N GLY A 858 -26.79 39.88 -25.00
CA GLY A 858 -27.14 40.39 -23.66
C GLY A 858 -28.17 41.53 -23.65
N VAL A 859 -28.71 41.93 -24.80
CA VAL A 859 -29.85 42.86 -24.89
C VAL A 859 -31.14 42.06 -24.91
N GLU A 860 -32.00 42.29 -23.93
CA GLU A 860 -33.32 41.67 -23.85
C GLU A 860 -34.18 42.00 -25.09
N ILE A 861 -34.73 40.97 -25.71
CA ILE A 861 -35.67 41.07 -26.84
C ILE A 861 -37.10 40.96 -26.32
N LEU A 862 -37.34 39.97 -25.46
CA LEU A 862 -38.63 39.74 -24.82
C LEU A 862 -38.46 39.08 -23.46
N THR A 863 -39.40 39.39 -22.58
CA THR A 863 -39.61 38.77 -21.28
C THR A 863 -41.11 38.57 -21.08
N TYR A 864 -41.51 37.36 -20.73
CA TYR A 864 -42.89 37.02 -20.36
C TYR A 864 -42.91 36.37 -18.98
N THR A 865 -43.72 36.92 -18.09
CA THR A 865 -43.98 36.36 -16.76
C THR A 865 -45.38 35.75 -16.74
N PHE A 866 -45.50 34.52 -16.25
CA PHE A 866 -46.74 33.78 -16.11
C PHE A 866 -46.98 33.49 -14.63
N ASP A 867 -48.15 33.86 -14.14
CA ASP A 867 -48.65 33.61 -12.79
C ASP A 867 -49.71 32.49 -12.74
N SER A 868 -49.98 31.85 -13.87
CA SER A 868 -50.97 30.79 -13.97
C SER A 868 -50.65 29.75 -15.05
N LEU A 869 -50.97 28.49 -14.72
CA LEU A 869 -50.77 27.36 -15.63
C LEU A 869 -51.57 27.51 -16.94
N ALA A 870 -52.78 28.06 -16.87
CA ALA A 870 -53.64 28.23 -18.03
C ALA A 870 -53.05 29.22 -19.04
N ALA A 871 -52.48 30.33 -18.56
CA ALA A 871 -51.83 31.33 -19.40
C ALA A 871 -50.58 30.75 -20.09
N ALA A 872 -49.71 30.06 -19.33
CA ALA A 872 -48.53 29.41 -19.91
C ALA A 872 -48.93 28.33 -20.92
N SER A 873 -49.87 27.44 -20.59
CA SER A 873 -50.29 26.36 -21.49
C SER A 873 -50.82 26.88 -22.83
N ALA A 874 -51.56 28.00 -22.81
CA ALA A 874 -52.04 28.64 -24.03
C ALA A 874 -50.89 29.31 -24.82
N PHE A 875 -49.92 29.92 -24.13
CA PHE A 875 -48.80 30.61 -24.77
C PHE A 875 -47.80 29.68 -25.47
N PHE A 876 -47.52 28.51 -24.89
CA PHE A 876 -46.52 27.57 -25.40
C PHE A 876 -47.07 26.57 -26.43
N HIS A 877 -48.39 26.54 -26.66
CA HIS A 877 -49.03 25.58 -27.57
C HIS A 877 -49.01 26.07 -29.03
N ASP A 878 -48.23 25.41 -29.88
CA ASP A 878 -48.09 25.66 -31.33
C ASP A 878 -47.97 27.17 -31.67
N ASN A 879 -47.07 27.87 -30.96
CA ASN A 879 -46.96 29.32 -31.03
C ASN A 879 -45.61 29.76 -31.64
N VAL A 880 -45.63 30.83 -32.43
CA VAL A 880 -44.45 31.37 -33.13
C VAL A 880 -44.23 32.81 -32.69
N LEU A 881 -43.05 33.08 -32.13
CA LEU A 881 -42.62 34.41 -31.71
C LEU A 881 -41.61 34.95 -32.73
N SER A 882 -41.89 36.14 -33.28
CA SER A 882 -40.89 36.90 -34.03
C SER A 882 -40.00 37.65 -33.04
N LEU A 883 -38.69 37.42 -33.14
CA LEU A 883 -37.69 38.11 -32.31
C LEU A 883 -37.19 39.41 -32.97
N GLY A 884 -37.71 39.74 -34.16
CA GLY A 884 -37.33 40.90 -34.96
C GLY A 884 -36.28 40.61 -36.03
N THR A 885 -35.97 41.65 -36.83
CA THR A 885 -34.94 41.60 -37.87
C THR A 885 -33.60 42.01 -37.31
N PHE A 886 -32.56 41.20 -37.53
CA PHE A 886 -31.19 41.45 -37.08
C PHE A 886 -30.25 41.72 -38.24
N GLY A 887 -29.10 42.34 -37.98
CA GLY A 887 -28.07 42.56 -38.98
C GLY A 887 -27.29 41.29 -39.35
N ALA A 888 -26.45 41.39 -40.38
CA ALA A 888 -25.46 40.36 -40.69
C ALA A 888 -24.38 40.28 -39.60
N GLY A 889 -23.74 39.11 -39.45
CA GLY A 889 -22.67 38.85 -38.49
C GLY A 889 -23.06 37.86 -37.41
N GLY A 890 -22.25 37.80 -36.35
CA GLY A 890 -22.48 36.91 -35.22
C GLY A 890 -23.77 37.25 -34.47
N GLN A 891 -24.51 36.22 -34.10
CA GLN A 891 -25.70 36.25 -33.26
C GLN A 891 -25.40 35.48 -31.98
N ASP A 892 -25.97 35.93 -30.86
CA ASP A 892 -25.78 35.31 -29.55
C ASP A 892 -27.12 35.27 -28.80
N ILE A 893 -27.93 34.27 -29.13
CA ILE A 893 -29.29 34.14 -28.62
C ILE A 893 -29.28 33.34 -27.32
N PHE A 894 -29.75 33.96 -26.25
CA PHE A 894 -29.87 33.35 -24.93
C PHE A 894 -31.34 33.26 -24.54
N ILE A 895 -31.82 32.02 -24.37
CA ILE A 895 -33.16 31.66 -23.93
C ILE A 895 -33.03 31.18 -22.48
N SER A 896 -33.80 31.77 -21.57
CA SER A 896 -33.82 31.42 -20.15
C SER A 896 -35.24 31.21 -19.67
N ALA A 897 -35.46 30.16 -18.89
CA ALA A 897 -36.66 29.98 -18.10
C ALA A 897 -36.27 29.93 -16.62
N ASP A 898 -36.74 30.91 -15.85
CA ASP A 898 -36.69 30.90 -14.38
C ASP A 898 -38.06 30.50 -13.85
N ILE A 899 -38.09 29.50 -12.98
CA ILE A 899 -39.34 28.97 -12.42
C ILE A 899 -39.27 29.03 -10.90
N VAL A 900 -40.29 29.65 -10.33
CA VAL A 900 -40.51 29.69 -8.89
C VAL A 900 -41.53 28.61 -8.52
N TYR A 901 -41.10 27.65 -7.70
CA TYR A 901 -41.98 26.62 -7.16
C TYR A 901 -42.49 26.97 -5.76
N GLY A 902 -43.77 26.66 -5.53
CA GLY A 902 -44.41 26.71 -4.21
C GLY A 902 -44.22 25.43 -3.40
N ALA A 903 -45.07 25.22 -2.38
CA ALA A 903 -44.97 24.08 -1.47
C ALA A 903 -45.43 22.74 -2.08
N GLU A 904 -46.19 22.78 -3.18
CA GLU A 904 -46.74 21.60 -3.85
C GLU A 904 -45.82 21.08 -4.96
N TYR A 905 -45.78 19.76 -5.14
CA TYR A 905 -45.07 19.10 -6.23
C TYR A 905 -45.60 19.59 -7.58
N GLY A 906 -44.68 20.02 -8.44
CA GLY A 906 -44.99 20.52 -9.77
C GLY A 906 -43.91 20.11 -10.76
N HIS A 907 -44.29 19.94 -12.01
CA HIS A 907 -43.36 19.71 -13.11
C HIS A 907 -43.76 20.55 -14.31
N THR A 908 -42.76 21.12 -14.96
CA THR A 908 -42.92 21.99 -16.12
C THR A 908 -41.95 21.55 -17.20
N ASN A 909 -42.45 21.32 -18.42
CA ASN A 909 -41.64 20.97 -19.58
C ASN A 909 -42.19 21.64 -20.83
N PHE A 910 -41.31 22.15 -21.69
CA PHE A 910 -41.65 22.64 -23.02
C PHE A 910 -40.53 22.41 -24.03
N ASP A 911 -40.94 22.29 -25.29
CA ASP A 911 -40.04 22.15 -26.43
C ASP A 911 -40.00 23.45 -27.25
N TYR A 912 -38.85 23.79 -27.82
CA TYR A 912 -38.65 24.99 -28.62
C TYR A 912 -37.76 24.77 -29.86
N ALA A 913 -37.87 25.66 -30.85
CA ALA A 913 -37.04 25.71 -32.05
C ALA A 913 -36.61 27.14 -32.34
N LEU A 914 -35.34 27.36 -32.70
CA LEU A 914 -34.78 28.66 -33.05
C LEU A 914 -34.45 28.70 -34.55
N GLY A 915 -35.00 29.68 -35.25
CA GLY A 915 -34.84 29.90 -36.68
C GLY A 915 -34.21 31.24 -36.98
N ALA A 916 -33.47 31.30 -38.09
CA ALA A 916 -32.85 32.50 -38.60
C ALA A 916 -32.88 32.49 -40.13
N ASP A 917 -33.23 33.64 -40.70
CA ASP A 917 -33.01 33.90 -42.13
C ASP A 917 -31.53 34.14 -42.42
N ASN A 918 -31.13 33.85 -43.67
CA ASN A 918 -29.78 34.14 -44.16
C ASN A 918 -28.64 33.54 -43.30
N LEU A 919 -28.87 32.37 -42.67
CA LEU A 919 -27.82 31.62 -41.97
C LEU A 919 -26.57 31.51 -42.82
N ALA A 920 -25.42 31.83 -42.23
CA ALA A 920 -24.16 31.71 -42.95
C ALA A 920 -23.94 30.25 -43.37
N PRO A 921 -23.62 30.00 -44.65
CA PRO A 921 -23.20 28.67 -45.06
C PRO A 921 -21.99 28.30 -44.22
N VAL A 922 -22.01 27.11 -43.62
CA VAL A 922 -20.86 26.54 -42.90
C VAL A 922 -19.64 26.70 -43.81
N PRO A 923 -18.55 27.34 -43.36
CA PRO A 923 -17.35 27.40 -44.17
C PRO A 923 -16.99 25.96 -44.54
N GLU A 924 -17.11 25.59 -45.82
CA GLU A 924 -16.55 24.33 -46.31
C GLU A 924 -15.11 24.28 -45.78
N PRO A 925 -14.61 23.16 -45.22
CA PRO A 925 -13.23 23.07 -44.77
C PRO A 925 -12.37 23.60 -45.90
N GLY A 926 -11.85 24.83 -45.73
CA GLY A 926 -11.40 25.61 -46.87
C GLY A 926 -10.43 24.76 -47.66
N THR A 927 -10.41 24.87 -48.99
CA THR A 927 -9.60 24.01 -49.87
C THR A 927 -8.18 23.78 -49.33
N TRP A 928 -7.63 24.74 -48.57
CA TRP A 928 -6.42 24.66 -47.73
C TRP A 928 -6.37 23.55 -46.65
N ALA A 929 -7.42 23.28 -45.87
CA ALA A 929 -7.46 22.21 -44.87
C ALA A 929 -7.49 20.82 -45.53
N MET A 930 -8.25 20.67 -46.62
CA MET A 930 -8.24 19.44 -47.44
C MET A 930 -6.92 19.29 -48.22
N LEU A 931 -6.29 20.39 -48.63
CA LEU A 931 -4.97 20.38 -49.25
C LEU A 931 -3.88 20.04 -48.24
N LEU A 932 -3.95 20.51 -46.99
CA LEU A 932 -3.01 20.17 -45.91
C LEU A 932 -3.16 18.72 -45.44
N LEU A 933 -4.40 18.20 -45.34
CA LEU A 933 -4.67 16.78 -45.10
C LEU A 933 -4.21 15.92 -46.30
N GLY A 934 -4.45 16.37 -47.52
CA GLY A 934 -3.92 15.74 -48.74
C GLY A 934 -2.39 15.73 -48.78
N LEU A 935 -1.74 16.85 -48.44
CA LEU A 935 -0.28 16.97 -48.43
C LEU A 935 0.35 16.12 -47.32
N SER A 936 -0.27 16.06 -46.13
CA SER A 936 0.22 15.23 -45.03
C SER A 936 0.06 13.74 -45.32
N VAL A 937 -1.03 13.31 -45.97
CA VAL A 937 -1.17 11.95 -46.50
C VAL A 937 -0.11 11.65 -47.58
N VAL A 938 0.18 12.59 -48.48
CA VAL A 938 1.23 12.45 -49.51
C VAL A 938 2.64 12.38 -48.89
N LEU A 939 2.94 13.21 -47.88
CA LEU A 939 4.23 13.23 -47.17
C LEU A 939 4.44 11.96 -46.32
N ILE A 940 3.38 11.42 -45.69
CA ILE A 940 3.41 10.13 -45.01
C ILE A 940 3.64 8.97 -46.01
N ARG A 941 3.11 9.08 -47.24
CA ARG A 941 3.32 8.07 -48.30
C ARG A 941 4.71 8.16 -48.94
N GLN A 942 5.30 9.36 -49.05
CA GLN A 942 6.69 9.55 -49.53
C GLN A 942 7.73 9.02 -48.53
N ARG A 943 7.49 9.14 -47.21
CA ARG A 943 8.36 8.55 -46.17
C ARG A 943 8.33 7.01 -46.08
N ARG A 944 7.47 6.33 -46.85
CA ARG A 944 7.44 4.86 -46.98
C ARG A 944 8.13 4.32 -48.24
N ARG A 945 8.73 5.18 -49.07
CA ARG A 945 9.48 4.78 -50.29
C ARG A 945 10.97 5.16 -50.29
N VAL A 946 11.50 5.52 -49.12
CA VAL A 946 12.93 5.55 -48.79
C VAL A 946 13.08 4.69 -47.54
#